data_AF-A0A843YUJ5-F1
#
_entry.id   AF-A0A843YUJ5-F1
#
_cell.length_a   1.000
_cell.length_b   1.000
_cell.length_c   1.000
_cell.angle_alpha   90.00
_cell.angle_beta   90.00
_cell.angle_gamma   90.00
#
_symmetry.space_group_name_H-M   'P 1'
#
loop_
_entity.id
_entity.type
_entity.pdbx_description
1 polymer ?
#
loop_
_entity_poly.entity_id
_entity_poly.type
_entity_poly.pdbx_seq_one_letter_code
_entity_poly.pdbx_strand_id
1 'polypeptide(L)'
;MPDSTTKPAPKKPPATSQATTRANKLARLGLRTDMDCVLHLPARYEDETQVLTIQQASHVGSSTAQVEGIVSSCDIQYRPRRQLIVTLQDDTGQLVMRFLNFYGSQTKQLAVGTRVRARGEIRHGFFGAEIVHPNYKIVLEGAPLPCVLTPVYPSGEGLSQTYLRKVIADAMQKVNWQDTLSPAQLQTSSPHTFQLMPFEAAVRLLHNPPPEIDEGALEDKSHPAWVRMKFDELLAQQLSLKRAQVARRAKNARALSVTGTLSAAFLQALPFSLTAAQQRVLTEIRHDLQAPFPMQRLLQGDVGSGKTVVAALAAAQAIDSGYQAVLMAPTEILADQHFRKIAGWMEPLGIKVAWLTGSLKKKEKLAAQERIASGEAQLIIGTHALIQDSVQFAKLGLVIVDEQHRFGVGQRLTLRNKANNGDSDIVPHQLMMSATPIPRTLAMTYYADLEISVIDELPPGRTPIVTRNIDQNRRDEVIARVHAAAQEGRQVYWVCPLIEESEALQLQTATETYAALAEALPDLHIGLVHGRLKQVEKQAVMEAFIRGEIHVLVATTVIEVGVDVPNASLMVIEHAERFGLSQLHQLRGRVGRGSAASVCLLLYQAPLGQIARQRLMTMRETTDGFEIARRDLDIRGPGEFLGSRQSGEAMLRFADLSTDQWLVEQASSLAQNLLQHTTPENSATVTAHLARWLGGREDFLKV
;
A
#
# COMPACT_ATOMS: atom_id res chain seq x y z
N MET A 1 33.69 -22.41 -68.05
CA MET A 1 33.62 -20.94 -67.88
C MET A 1 32.15 -20.55 -68.01
N PRO A 2 31.53 -19.77 -67.11
CA PRO A 2 31.81 -19.46 -65.70
C PRO A 2 30.57 -19.69 -64.79
N ASP A 3 30.72 -19.36 -63.51
CA ASP A 3 29.73 -18.86 -62.53
C ASP A 3 28.41 -19.60 -62.23
N SER A 4 28.35 -20.18 -61.02
CA SER A 4 27.23 -19.85 -60.12
C SER A 4 27.68 -19.85 -58.66
N THR A 5 27.70 -18.65 -58.11
CA THR A 5 27.96 -18.31 -56.71
C THR A 5 26.68 -18.49 -55.90
N THR A 6 26.68 -19.39 -54.92
CA THR A 6 25.75 -19.30 -53.78
C THR A 6 26.50 -19.62 -52.48
N LYS A 7 26.89 -18.54 -51.77
CA LYS A 7 27.34 -18.62 -50.37
C LYS A 7 26.13 -18.93 -49.47
N PRO A 8 26.19 -19.92 -48.57
CA PRO A 8 25.28 -19.97 -47.42
C PRO A 8 25.68 -18.89 -46.41
N ALA A 9 24.70 -18.15 -45.90
CA ALA A 9 24.88 -17.13 -44.88
C ALA A 9 25.52 -17.70 -43.59
N PRO A 10 26.35 -16.92 -42.86
CA PRO A 10 26.94 -17.38 -41.61
C PRO A 10 25.84 -17.59 -40.56
N LYS A 11 25.84 -18.77 -39.92
CA LYS A 11 25.00 -19.08 -38.76
C LYS A 11 25.18 -17.99 -37.69
N LYS A 12 24.09 -17.33 -37.31
CA LYS A 12 24.05 -16.47 -36.12
C LYS A 12 24.56 -17.28 -34.92
N PRO A 13 25.51 -16.75 -34.11
CA PRO A 13 25.88 -17.41 -32.87
C PRO A 13 24.65 -17.49 -31.95
N PRO A 14 24.50 -18.57 -31.16
CA PRO A 14 23.40 -18.68 -30.23
C PRO A 14 23.46 -17.50 -29.25
N ALA A 15 22.29 -16.94 -28.95
CA ALA A 15 22.14 -15.88 -27.95
C ALA A 15 22.83 -16.33 -26.66
N THR A 16 23.83 -15.56 -26.23
CA THR A 16 24.51 -15.75 -24.96
C THR A 16 23.47 -15.64 -23.84
N SER A 17 23.09 -16.78 -23.27
CA SER A 17 22.42 -16.82 -21.97
C SER A 17 23.36 -16.14 -20.98
N GLN A 18 23.08 -14.89 -20.61
CA GLN A 18 23.85 -14.20 -19.58
C GLN A 18 23.82 -15.05 -18.31
N ALA A 19 24.95 -15.69 -17.99
CA ALA A 19 25.14 -16.35 -16.72
C ALA A 19 24.86 -15.31 -15.63
N THR A 20 23.81 -15.52 -14.84
CA THR A 20 23.45 -14.63 -13.73
C THR A 20 24.56 -14.73 -12.69
N THR A 21 25.51 -13.79 -12.73
CA THR A 21 26.62 -13.69 -11.78
C THR A 21 26.09 -13.58 -10.35
N ARG A 22 26.83 -14.11 -9.37
CA ARG A 22 26.44 -14.06 -7.94
C ARG A 22 26.22 -12.61 -7.45
N ALA A 23 26.95 -11.65 -8.01
CA ALA A 23 26.74 -10.22 -7.80
C ALA A 23 25.32 -9.75 -8.22
N ASN A 24 24.81 -10.23 -9.37
CA ASN A 24 23.44 -9.92 -9.80
C ASN A 24 22.39 -10.52 -8.86
N LYS A 25 22.67 -11.67 -8.24
CA LYS A 25 21.77 -12.28 -7.24
C LYS A 25 21.74 -11.48 -5.93
N LEU A 26 22.88 -11.00 -5.44
CA LEU A 26 22.95 -10.11 -4.29
C LEU A 26 22.26 -8.77 -4.57
N ALA A 27 22.49 -8.19 -5.76
CA ALA A 27 21.84 -6.96 -6.18
C ALA A 27 20.31 -7.06 -6.27
N ARG A 28 19.76 -8.25 -6.61
CA ARG A 28 18.32 -8.53 -6.56
C ARG A 28 17.75 -8.51 -5.14
N LEU A 29 18.56 -8.82 -4.13
CA LEU A 29 18.22 -8.65 -2.71
C LEU A 29 18.46 -7.21 -2.22
N GLY A 30 18.87 -6.29 -3.09
CA GLY A 30 19.23 -4.92 -2.72
C GLY A 30 20.62 -4.78 -2.09
N LEU A 31 21.41 -5.85 -2.04
CA LEU A 31 22.75 -5.85 -1.43
C LEU A 31 23.79 -5.41 -2.46
N ARG A 32 24.08 -4.10 -2.50
CA ARG A 32 25.01 -3.50 -3.48
C ARG A 32 26.30 -3.01 -2.86
N THR A 33 26.25 -2.58 -1.59
CA THR A 33 27.38 -2.08 -0.83
C THR A 33 27.67 -2.98 0.39
N ASP A 34 28.86 -2.82 0.98
CA ASP A 34 29.19 -3.53 2.22
C ASP A 34 28.23 -3.12 3.36
N MET A 35 27.80 -1.84 3.41
CA MET A 35 26.81 -1.38 4.37
C MET A 35 25.43 -2.01 4.13
N ASP A 36 25.01 -2.22 2.88
CA ASP A 36 23.76 -2.95 2.60
C ASP A 36 23.83 -4.38 3.11
N CYS A 37 25.00 -5.04 3.01
CA CYS A 37 25.20 -6.38 3.53
C CYS A 37 25.14 -6.41 5.07
N VAL A 38 25.73 -5.42 5.73
CA VAL A 38 25.69 -5.26 7.20
C VAL A 38 24.29 -4.88 7.70
N LEU A 39 23.46 -4.23 6.88
CA LEU A 39 22.06 -3.98 7.18
C LEU A 39 21.13 -5.09 6.65
N HIS A 40 21.68 -6.21 6.15
CA HIS A 40 20.87 -7.39 5.82
C HIS A 40 20.67 -8.24 7.07
N LEU A 41 19.80 -7.76 7.97
CA LEU A 41 19.62 -8.37 9.29
C LEU A 41 18.91 -9.74 9.23
N PRO A 42 19.15 -10.64 10.18
CA PRO A 42 18.50 -11.95 10.24
C PRO A 42 16.97 -11.83 10.42
N ALA A 43 16.22 -12.75 9.81
CA ALA A 43 14.77 -12.85 9.98
C ALA A 43 14.38 -13.70 11.20
N ARG A 44 15.23 -14.65 11.57
CA ARG A 44 15.10 -15.51 12.75
C ARG A 44 16.47 -16.02 13.16
N TYR A 45 16.51 -16.65 14.33
CA TYR A 45 17.69 -17.27 14.89
C TYR A 45 17.46 -18.75 15.11
N GLU A 46 18.53 -19.53 15.03
CA GLU A 46 18.51 -20.95 15.34
C GLU A 46 19.53 -21.21 16.44
N ASP A 47 19.09 -21.74 17.57
CA ASP A 47 20.02 -22.20 18.59
C ASP A 47 20.74 -23.47 18.11
N GLU A 48 22.01 -23.30 17.77
CA GLU A 48 22.97 -24.38 17.48
C GLU A 48 24.04 -24.47 18.60
N THR A 49 23.90 -23.69 19.68
CA THR A 49 24.91 -23.55 20.75
C THR A 49 24.93 -24.72 21.72
N GLN A 50 23.83 -25.48 21.78
CA GLN A 50 23.69 -26.64 22.65
C GLN A 50 23.46 -27.92 21.85
N VAL A 51 23.87 -29.04 22.42
CA VAL A 51 23.57 -30.39 21.92
C VAL A 51 22.85 -31.12 23.03
N LEU A 52 21.64 -31.58 22.74
CA LEU A 52 20.87 -32.42 23.65
C LEU A 52 21.26 -33.89 23.45
N THR A 53 21.20 -34.67 24.53
CA THR A 53 21.24 -36.13 24.38
C THR A 53 19.99 -36.60 23.64
N ILE A 54 20.06 -37.72 22.94
CA ILE A 54 18.92 -38.26 22.18
C ILE A 54 17.72 -38.50 23.10
N GLN A 55 17.96 -38.95 24.33
CA GLN A 55 16.90 -39.11 25.32
C GLN A 55 16.26 -37.78 25.71
N GLN A 56 17.04 -36.75 26.04
CA GLN A 56 16.51 -35.42 26.36
C GLN A 56 15.71 -34.86 25.19
N ALA A 57 16.26 -34.98 23.99
CA ALA A 57 15.66 -34.51 22.75
C ALA A 57 14.29 -35.19 22.51
N SER A 58 14.15 -36.47 22.84
CA SER A 58 12.87 -37.18 22.76
C SER A 58 11.79 -36.66 23.72
N HIS A 59 12.16 -35.93 24.77
CA HIS A 59 11.21 -35.35 25.73
C HIS A 59 10.79 -33.90 25.41
N VAL A 60 11.43 -33.24 24.44
CA VAL A 60 11.17 -31.81 24.10
C VAL A 60 9.91 -31.63 23.22
N GLY A 61 9.20 -32.71 22.88
CA GLY A 61 8.00 -32.68 22.04
C GLY A 61 8.30 -32.30 20.58
N SER A 62 7.34 -31.67 19.89
CA SER A 62 7.45 -31.23 18.47
C SER A 62 8.34 -29.99 18.25
N SER A 63 9.38 -29.83 19.08
CA SER A 63 10.33 -28.73 18.99
C SER A 63 11.53 -29.11 18.13
N THR A 64 12.25 -28.12 17.61
CA THR A 64 13.51 -28.37 16.91
C THR A 64 14.63 -28.57 17.93
N ALA A 65 15.41 -29.63 17.78
CA ALA A 65 16.55 -29.90 18.65
C ALA A 65 17.77 -30.31 17.83
N GLN A 66 18.95 -30.11 18.42
CA GLN A 66 20.23 -30.53 17.88
C GLN A 66 20.77 -31.70 18.71
N VAL A 67 21.07 -32.82 18.06
CA VAL A 67 21.64 -34.01 18.69
C VAL A 67 22.94 -34.40 18.00
N GLU A 68 23.81 -35.10 18.71
CA GLU A 68 25.03 -35.67 18.17
C GLU A 68 25.08 -37.17 18.50
N GLY A 69 25.45 -37.98 17.52
CA GLY A 69 25.59 -39.42 17.74
C GLY A 69 26.35 -40.09 16.60
N ILE A 70 26.50 -41.41 16.72
CA ILE A 70 27.16 -42.25 15.73
C ILE A 70 26.10 -42.98 14.92
N VAL A 71 26.27 -43.01 13.60
CA VAL A 71 25.37 -43.77 12.72
C VAL A 71 25.54 -45.27 12.99
N SER A 72 24.49 -45.91 13.50
CA SER A 72 24.45 -47.35 13.78
C SER A 72 23.89 -48.15 12.61
N SER A 73 22.95 -47.58 11.85
CA SER A 73 22.42 -48.19 10.62
C SER A 73 22.12 -47.15 9.54
N CYS A 74 22.20 -47.54 8.26
CA CYS A 74 21.95 -46.67 7.12
C CYS A 74 21.37 -47.51 5.98
N ASP A 75 20.06 -47.48 5.82
CA ASP A 75 19.31 -48.38 4.95
C ASP A 75 18.40 -47.62 3.99
N ILE A 76 18.32 -48.07 2.74
CA ILE A 76 17.37 -47.57 1.77
C ILE A 76 16.12 -48.45 1.82
N GLN A 77 14.98 -47.86 2.20
CA GLN A 77 13.71 -48.56 2.26
C GLN A 77 12.77 -48.11 1.12
N TYR A 78 11.92 -49.02 0.67
CA TYR A 78 11.03 -48.82 -0.48
C TYR A 78 9.54 -49.04 -0.10
N ARG A 79 8.98 -48.26 0.85
CA ARG A 79 7.54 -48.34 1.21
C ARG A 79 7.02 -47.01 1.79
N PRO A 80 6.03 -46.33 1.18
CA PRO A 80 5.46 -46.46 -0.18
C PRO A 80 6.30 -45.78 -1.28
N ARG A 81 7.35 -45.02 -0.92
CA ARG A 81 8.32 -44.40 -1.82
C ARG A 81 9.74 -44.69 -1.32
N ARG A 82 10.73 -44.54 -2.20
CA ARG A 82 12.15 -44.71 -1.86
C ARG A 82 12.56 -43.66 -0.83
N GLN A 83 13.06 -44.11 0.33
CA GLN A 83 13.51 -43.25 1.42
C GLN A 83 14.81 -43.79 2.01
N LEU A 84 15.66 -42.90 2.51
CA LEU A 84 16.87 -43.25 3.25
C LEU A 84 16.57 -43.13 4.75
N ILE A 85 16.79 -44.20 5.48
CA ILE A 85 16.61 -44.26 6.94
C ILE A 85 17.99 -44.46 7.57
N VAL A 86 18.36 -43.53 8.45
CA VAL A 86 19.64 -43.55 9.15
C VAL A 86 19.37 -43.55 10.64
N THR A 87 19.83 -44.58 11.35
CA THR A 87 19.69 -44.64 12.81
C THR A 87 20.93 -44.02 13.44
N LEU A 88 20.71 -42.98 14.24
CA LEU A 88 21.71 -42.32 15.04
C LEU A 88 21.63 -42.87 16.47
N GLN A 89 22.77 -43.15 17.07
CA GLN A 89 22.86 -43.67 18.44
C GLN A 89 23.87 -42.87 19.26
N ASP A 90 23.49 -42.54 20.49
CA ASP A 90 24.37 -42.01 21.54
C ASP A 90 24.32 -42.94 22.76
N ASP A 91 24.93 -42.52 23.88
CA ASP A 91 24.96 -43.31 25.11
C ASP A 91 23.59 -43.40 25.82
N THR A 92 22.60 -42.61 25.38
CA THR A 92 21.29 -42.45 26.04
C THR A 92 20.13 -43.05 25.26
N GLY A 93 20.24 -43.19 23.93
CA GLY A 93 19.16 -43.70 23.10
C GLY A 93 19.45 -43.76 21.61
N GLN A 94 18.39 -43.96 20.84
CA GLN A 94 18.42 -44.02 19.38
C GLN A 94 17.43 -43.03 18.77
N LEU A 95 17.84 -42.41 17.67
CA LEU A 95 17.05 -41.44 16.89
C LEU A 95 17.08 -41.83 15.41
N VAL A 96 15.92 -41.86 14.78
CA VAL A 96 15.80 -42.19 13.36
C VAL A 96 15.79 -40.92 12.51
N MET A 97 16.76 -40.76 11.61
CA MET A 97 16.76 -39.73 10.58
C MET A 97 16.15 -40.27 9.28
N ARG A 98 15.10 -39.64 8.77
CA ARG A 98 14.37 -40.06 7.57
C ARG A 98 14.49 -39.03 6.45
N PHE A 99 15.01 -39.44 5.30
CA PHE A 99 15.06 -38.61 4.09
C PHE A 99 14.13 -39.18 3.01
N LEU A 100 13.07 -38.45 2.66
CA LEU A 100 12.13 -38.84 1.59
C LEU A 100 12.71 -38.58 0.20
N ASN A 101 13.63 -37.60 0.11
CA ASN A 101 14.44 -37.29 -1.06
C ASN A 101 15.92 -37.25 -0.64
N PHE A 102 16.77 -38.01 -1.31
CA PHE A 102 18.21 -38.05 -1.01
C PHE A 102 19.07 -38.29 -2.25
N TYR A 103 20.32 -37.84 -2.18
CA TYR A 103 21.35 -38.06 -3.20
C TYR A 103 22.28 -39.21 -2.81
N GLY A 104 22.87 -39.90 -3.79
CA GLY A 104 23.82 -41.01 -3.54
C GLY A 104 25.11 -40.60 -2.80
N SER A 105 25.39 -39.30 -2.68
CA SER A 105 26.45 -38.79 -1.81
C SER A 105 26.11 -38.93 -0.33
N GLN A 106 24.83 -38.83 0.04
CA GLN A 106 24.38 -38.86 1.42
C GLN A 106 24.53 -40.26 2.05
N THR A 107 24.37 -41.32 1.26
CA THR A 107 24.61 -42.70 1.72
C THR A 107 26.07 -42.94 2.05
N LYS A 108 27.00 -42.28 1.36
CA LYS A 108 28.44 -42.34 1.67
C LYS A 108 28.80 -41.48 2.88
N GLN A 109 28.19 -40.30 2.99
CA GLN A 109 28.39 -39.37 4.11
C GLN A 109 27.83 -39.89 5.43
N LEU A 110 26.76 -40.67 5.39
CA LEU A 110 26.08 -41.25 6.55
C LEU A 110 26.37 -42.75 6.66
N ALA A 111 27.59 -43.17 6.33
CA ALA A 111 28.01 -44.56 6.50
C ALA A 111 28.07 -44.93 7.98
N VAL A 112 27.82 -46.20 8.30
CA VAL A 112 27.90 -46.72 9.67
C VAL A 112 29.25 -46.38 10.30
N GLY A 113 29.23 -45.93 11.55
CA GLY A 113 30.42 -45.45 12.28
C GLY A 113 30.73 -43.98 12.09
N THR A 114 30.03 -43.26 11.19
CA THR A 114 30.21 -41.81 11.04
C THR A 114 29.55 -41.06 12.18
N ARG A 115 30.25 -40.11 12.79
CA ARG A 115 29.67 -39.21 13.80
C ARG A 115 29.00 -38.03 13.13
N VAL A 116 27.74 -37.80 13.49
CA VAL A 116 26.87 -36.84 12.82
C VAL A 116 26.18 -35.98 13.87
N ARG A 117 26.23 -34.67 13.66
CA ARG A 117 25.39 -33.70 14.37
C ARG A 117 24.19 -33.39 13.50
N ALA A 118 22.99 -33.68 14.00
CA ALA A 118 21.74 -33.56 13.27
C ALA A 118 20.80 -32.58 14.00
N ARG A 119 20.12 -31.74 13.23
CA ARG A 119 19.14 -30.77 13.73
C ARG A 119 17.84 -30.88 12.94
N GLY A 120 16.73 -30.88 13.64
CA GLY A 120 15.40 -30.81 13.05
C GLY A 120 14.30 -31.02 14.09
N GLU A 121 13.06 -30.98 13.63
CA GLU A 121 11.88 -31.20 14.45
C GLU A 121 11.81 -32.66 14.89
N ILE A 122 11.74 -32.88 16.20
CA ILE A 122 11.63 -34.23 16.77
C ILE A 122 10.18 -34.66 16.78
N ARG A 123 9.92 -35.84 16.22
CA ARG A 123 8.60 -36.47 16.18
C ARG A 123 8.66 -37.84 16.79
N HIS A 124 7.54 -38.29 17.35
CA HIS A 124 7.40 -39.67 17.80
C HIS A 124 6.85 -40.51 16.67
N GLY A 125 7.71 -41.33 16.08
CA GLY A 125 7.35 -42.34 15.10
C GLY A 125 7.13 -43.71 15.75
N PHE A 126 6.76 -44.69 14.93
CA PHE A 126 6.53 -46.08 15.35
C PHE A 126 7.78 -46.75 15.96
N PHE A 127 8.98 -46.28 15.60
CA PHE A 127 10.28 -46.82 16.06
C PHE A 127 10.98 -45.93 17.10
N GLY A 128 10.26 -45.00 17.72
CA GLY A 128 10.82 -44.04 18.67
C GLY A 128 10.94 -42.64 18.09
N ALA A 129 11.86 -41.83 18.63
CA ALA A 129 12.08 -40.48 18.15
C ALA A 129 12.61 -40.50 16.71
N GLU A 130 12.02 -39.70 15.84
CA GLU A 130 12.45 -39.52 14.45
C GLU A 130 12.54 -38.04 14.05
N ILE A 131 13.48 -37.73 13.16
CA ILE A 131 13.57 -36.44 12.48
C ILE A 131 13.43 -36.66 10.98
N VAL A 132 12.46 -35.99 10.36
CA VAL A 132 12.23 -36.05 8.92
C VAL A 132 12.96 -34.89 8.25
N HIS A 133 13.82 -35.20 7.28
CA HIS A 133 14.70 -34.24 6.59
C HIS A 133 15.55 -33.36 7.53
N PRO A 134 16.37 -33.96 8.42
CA PRO A 134 17.27 -33.19 9.27
C PRO A 134 18.34 -32.46 8.46
N ASN A 135 18.71 -31.28 8.93
CA ASN A 135 19.98 -30.67 8.57
C ASN A 135 21.09 -31.39 9.35
N TYR A 136 22.15 -31.84 8.68
CA TYR A 136 23.24 -32.57 9.33
C TYR A 136 24.61 -32.08 8.92
N LYS A 137 25.58 -32.26 9.82
CA LYS A 137 27.01 -32.03 9.61
C LYS A 137 27.77 -33.25 10.11
N ILE A 138 28.76 -33.71 9.34
CA ILE A 138 29.72 -34.72 9.81
C ILE A 138 30.70 -34.00 10.72
N VAL A 139 30.89 -34.51 11.94
CA VAL A 139 31.71 -33.87 12.96
C VAL A 139 32.74 -34.85 13.51
N LEU A 140 33.88 -34.32 13.93
CA LEU A 140 34.86 -35.06 14.72
C LEU A 140 34.50 -34.95 16.20
N GLU A 141 35.05 -35.86 17.01
CA GLU A 141 34.91 -35.79 18.46
C GLU A 141 35.43 -34.44 18.99
N GLY A 142 34.60 -33.77 19.81
CA GLY A 142 34.92 -32.45 20.35
C GLY A 142 34.81 -31.30 19.35
N ALA A 143 34.13 -31.48 18.21
CA ALA A 143 33.91 -30.39 17.27
C ALA A 143 33.20 -29.20 17.96
N PRO A 144 33.75 -27.97 17.84
CA PRO A 144 33.25 -26.83 18.59
C PRO A 144 31.80 -26.52 18.25
N LEU A 145 31.07 -26.07 19.28
CA LEU A 145 29.74 -25.51 19.11
C LEU A 145 29.86 -24.01 18.80
N PRO A 146 28.92 -23.46 18.02
CA PRO A 146 28.75 -22.01 17.92
C PRO A 146 28.58 -21.41 19.32
N CYS A 147 29.27 -20.29 19.58
CA CYS A 147 29.13 -19.53 20.84
C CYS A 147 28.01 -18.48 20.76
N VAL A 148 27.31 -18.41 19.64
CA VAL A 148 26.24 -17.43 19.35
C VAL A 148 25.11 -18.13 18.61
N LEU A 149 23.90 -17.61 18.75
CA LEU A 149 22.74 -18.08 18.01
C LEU A 149 23.00 -17.93 16.51
N THR A 150 22.63 -18.93 15.73
CA THR A 150 22.94 -18.98 14.30
C THR A 150 21.91 -18.14 13.53
N PRO A 151 22.31 -17.05 12.86
CA PRO A 151 21.37 -16.19 12.15
C PRO A 151 20.87 -16.85 10.86
N VAL A 152 19.57 -16.68 10.58
CA VAL A 152 18.96 -17.05 9.30
C VAL A 152 18.50 -15.80 8.57
N TYR A 153 19.10 -15.55 7.41
CA TYR A 153 18.86 -14.36 6.62
C TYR A 153 17.72 -14.57 5.61
N PRO A 154 16.97 -13.51 5.25
CA PRO A 154 16.13 -13.53 4.06
C PRO A 154 16.98 -13.92 2.83
N SER A 155 16.57 -14.96 2.10
CA SER A 155 17.30 -15.47 0.93
C SER A 155 16.39 -15.63 -0.28
N GLY A 156 16.80 -15.09 -1.43
CA GLY A 156 16.14 -15.31 -2.72
C GLY A 156 16.65 -16.57 -3.43
N GLU A 157 16.03 -16.93 -4.56
CA GLU A 157 16.39 -18.13 -5.32
C GLU A 157 17.90 -18.21 -5.64
N GLY A 158 18.54 -19.30 -5.19
CA GLY A 158 19.91 -19.64 -5.54
C GLY A 158 21.00 -18.94 -4.73
N LEU A 159 20.69 -18.41 -3.54
CA LEU A 159 21.67 -17.98 -2.53
C LEU A 159 21.53 -18.83 -1.26
N SER A 160 22.61 -19.52 -0.86
CA SER A 160 22.66 -20.32 0.36
C SER A 160 22.92 -19.46 1.60
N GLN A 161 22.40 -19.87 2.77
CA GLN A 161 22.68 -19.23 4.06
C GLN A 161 24.18 -19.14 4.39
N THR A 162 24.96 -20.18 4.09
CA THR A 162 26.42 -20.20 4.28
C THR A 162 27.12 -19.08 3.52
N TYR A 163 26.70 -18.84 2.28
CA TYR A 163 27.25 -17.76 1.46
C TYR A 163 26.86 -16.39 1.98
N LEU A 164 25.59 -16.18 2.37
CA LEU A 164 25.14 -14.92 2.95
C LEU A 164 25.91 -14.60 4.25
N ARG A 165 26.01 -15.55 5.17
CA ARG A 165 26.81 -15.41 6.40
C ARG A 165 28.25 -14.99 6.12
N LYS A 166 28.89 -15.63 5.15
CA LYS A 166 30.26 -15.29 4.76
C LYS A 166 30.37 -13.86 4.23
N VAL A 167 29.51 -13.48 3.27
CA VAL A 167 29.54 -12.15 2.66
C VAL A 167 29.29 -11.06 3.69
N ILE A 168 28.33 -11.27 4.59
CA ILE A 168 27.99 -10.33 5.67
C ILE A 168 29.16 -10.21 6.66
N ALA A 169 29.76 -11.33 7.08
CA ALA A 169 30.93 -11.31 7.96
C ALA A 169 32.13 -10.59 7.31
N ASP A 170 32.39 -10.83 6.02
CA ASP A 170 33.43 -10.13 5.27
C ASP A 170 33.14 -8.61 5.17
N ALA A 171 31.86 -8.23 5.04
CA ALA A 171 31.44 -6.82 5.01
C ALA A 171 31.60 -6.14 6.38
N MET A 172 31.23 -6.83 7.48
CA MET A 172 31.40 -6.32 8.85
C MET A 172 32.86 -5.97 9.21
N GLN A 173 33.83 -6.57 8.51
CA GLN A 173 35.25 -6.27 8.69
C GLN A 173 35.71 -5.02 7.91
N LYS A 174 34.97 -4.61 6.87
CA LYS A 174 35.37 -3.53 5.95
C LYS A 174 34.64 -2.21 6.17
N VAL A 175 33.42 -2.27 6.71
CA VAL A 175 32.59 -1.07 6.89
C VAL A 175 33.17 -0.09 7.90
N ASN A 176 32.88 1.19 7.71
CA ASN A 176 33.11 2.20 8.73
C ASN A 176 31.97 2.13 9.76
N TRP A 177 32.33 1.82 11.01
CA TRP A 177 31.42 1.67 12.14
C TRP A 177 31.04 2.99 12.83
N GLN A 178 31.59 4.12 12.38
CA GLN A 178 31.29 5.43 12.95
C GLN A 178 29.78 5.68 13.00
N ASP A 179 29.25 5.96 14.18
CA ASP A 179 27.83 6.29 14.33
C ASP A 179 27.54 7.61 13.61
N THR A 180 26.39 7.68 12.96
CA THR A 180 25.92 8.91 12.33
C THR A 180 25.37 9.89 13.36
N LEU A 181 24.90 9.37 14.49
CA LEU A 181 24.31 10.16 15.56
C LEU A 181 25.33 10.39 16.67
N SER A 182 25.37 11.61 17.20
CA SER A 182 26.25 11.95 18.32
C SER A 182 25.74 11.33 19.63
N PRO A 183 26.60 11.12 20.64
CA PRO A 183 26.17 10.59 21.95
C PRO A 183 25.02 11.36 22.59
N ALA A 184 24.97 12.69 22.41
CA ALA A 184 23.87 13.52 22.89
C ALA A 184 22.54 13.23 22.15
N GLN A 185 22.59 12.89 20.86
CA GLN A 185 21.41 12.52 20.07
C GLN A 185 20.93 11.10 20.40
N LEU A 186 21.81 10.23 20.90
CA LEU A 186 21.45 8.90 21.43
C LEU A 186 20.76 8.96 22.79
N GLN A 187 20.98 10.05 23.52
CA GLN A 187 20.49 10.30 24.89
C GLN A 187 19.54 11.50 24.88
N THR A 188 18.37 11.38 24.27
CA THR A 188 17.44 12.52 24.15
C THR A 188 16.78 12.84 25.50
N SER A 189 16.75 14.13 25.87
CA SER A 189 16.30 14.63 27.18
C SER A 189 14.77 14.73 27.36
N SER A 190 13.96 13.96 26.62
CA SER A 190 12.49 14.08 26.64
C SER A 190 11.84 13.14 27.67
N PRO A 191 10.68 13.45 28.27
CA PRO A 191 10.12 12.69 29.40
C PRO A 191 9.72 11.22 29.11
N HIS A 192 9.91 10.72 27.89
CA HIS A 192 9.74 9.32 27.49
C HIS A 192 11.06 8.65 27.01
N THR A 193 12.22 9.13 27.46
CA THR A 193 13.55 8.64 27.02
C THR A 193 13.73 7.14 27.21
N PHE A 194 14.20 6.47 26.15
CA PHE A 194 14.96 5.23 26.25
C PHE A 194 16.31 5.47 25.55
N GLN A 195 17.38 4.93 26.13
CA GLN A 195 18.73 5.11 25.60
C GLN A 195 18.91 4.21 24.39
N LEU A 196 19.20 4.82 23.22
CA LEU A 196 19.49 4.05 22.03
C LEU A 196 20.87 3.40 22.15
N MET A 197 20.94 2.10 21.83
CA MET A 197 22.23 1.43 21.69
C MET A 197 23.08 2.08 20.59
N PRO A 198 24.41 2.12 20.73
CA PRO A 198 25.31 2.51 19.65
C PRO A 198 25.11 1.62 18.42
N PHE A 199 25.22 2.21 17.23
CA PHE A 199 24.99 1.50 15.96
C PHE A 199 25.77 0.19 15.83
N GLU A 200 27.09 0.22 16.05
CA GLU A 200 27.93 -0.97 15.94
C GLU A 200 27.52 -2.09 16.90
N ALA A 201 27.25 -1.74 18.17
CA ALA A 201 26.87 -2.71 19.19
C ALA A 201 25.52 -3.38 18.83
N ALA A 202 24.54 -2.59 18.40
CA ALA A 202 23.23 -3.08 17.99
C ALA A 202 23.34 -4.06 16.79
N VAL A 203 24.05 -3.66 15.74
CA VAL A 203 24.18 -4.48 14.53
C VAL A 203 24.97 -5.76 14.79
N ARG A 204 26.08 -5.68 15.53
CA ARG A 204 26.87 -6.87 15.88
C ARG A 204 26.08 -7.89 16.69
N LEU A 205 25.29 -7.41 17.66
CA LEU A 205 24.42 -8.25 18.47
C LEU A 205 23.34 -8.92 17.62
N LEU A 206 22.69 -8.18 16.72
CA LEU A 206 21.69 -8.77 15.82
C LEU A 206 22.28 -9.80 14.86
N HIS A 207 23.53 -9.66 14.43
CA HIS A 207 24.17 -10.71 13.59
C HIS A 207 24.69 -11.90 14.40
N ASN A 208 25.12 -11.68 15.65
CA ASN A 208 25.75 -12.68 16.49
C ASN A 208 25.20 -12.58 17.93
N PRO A 209 23.93 -12.95 18.16
CA PRO A 209 23.35 -12.81 19.49
C PRO A 209 23.94 -13.90 20.39
N PRO A 210 24.45 -13.54 21.59
CA PRO A 210 24.84 -14.53 22.57
C PRO A 210 23.62 -15.35 23.05
N PRO A 211 23.81 -16.62 23.46
CA PRO A 211 22.73 -17.55 23.77
C PRO A 211 21.91 -17.15 25.01
N GLU A 212 22.40 -16.23 25.84
CA GLU A 212 21.66 -15.73 27.00
C GLU A 212 20.58 -14.70 26.65
N ILE A 213 20.51 -14.24 25.40
CA ILE A 213 19.47 -13.29 24.96
C ILE A 213 18.14 -14.02 24.80
N ASP A 214 17.07 -13.37 25.27
CA ASP A 214 15.70 -13.81 25.05
C ASP A 214 15.38 -13.90 23.55
N GLU A 215 15.18 -15.12 23.05
CA GLU A 215 14.80 -15.39 21.66
C GLU A 215 13.46 -14.73 21.31
N GLY A 216 12.52 -14.68 22.25
CA GLY A 216 11.22 -14.04 22.03
C GLY A 216 11.38 -12.55 21.70
N ALA A 217 12.26 -11.86 22.43
CA ALA A 217 12.55 -10.45 22.20
C ALA A 217 13.26 -10.15 20.87
N LEU A 218 13.98 -11.15 20.32
CA LEU A 218 14.60 -11.07 18.99
C LEU A 218 13.61 -11.37 17.88
N GLU A 219 12.68 -12.32 18.10
CA GLU A 219 11.62 -12.70 17.15
C GLU A 219 10.55 -11.61 17.00
N ASP A 220 10.07 -11.06 18.11
CA ASP A 220 9.08 -9.96 18.12
C ASP A 220 9.71 -8.58 17.84
N LYS A 221 11.04 -8.52 17.73
CA LYS A 221 11.84 -7.32 17.50
C LYS A 221 11.66 -6.23 18.56
N SER A 222 11.41 -6.61 19.81
CA SER A 222 11.33 -5.71 20.97
C SER A 222 12.71 -5.40 21.58
N HIS A 223 13.73 -6.23 21.31
CA HIS A 223 15.07 -6.04 21.87
C HIS A 223 15.66 -4.63 21.52
N PRO A 224 16.39 -3.95 22.43
CA PRO A 224 16.92 -2.59 22.20
C PRO A 224 17.75 -2.43 20.92
N ALA A 225 18.44 -3.49 20.49
CA ALA A 225 19.17 -3.48 19.22
C ALA A 225 18.23 -3.36 18.00
N TRP A 226 17.07 -4.01 18.01
CA TRP A 226 16.04 -3.85 16.99
C TRP A 226 15.40 -2.47 17.04
N VAL A 227 15.09 -1.99 18.24
CA VAL A 227 14.55 -0.63 18.44
C VAL A 227 15.50 0.42 17.84
N ARG A 228 16.82 0.25 18.01
CA ARG A 228 17.82 1.10 17.37
C ARG A 228 17.73 1.08 15.83
N MET A 229 17.62 -0.11 15.22
CA MET A 229 17.50 -0.23 13.76
C MET A 229 16.20 0.38 13.23
N LYS A 230 15.08 0.16 13.94
CA LYS A 230 13.78 0.76 13.63
C LYS A 230 13.84 2.29 13.71
N PHE A 231 14.43 2.82 14.78
CA PHE A 231 14.57 4.27 14.98
C PHE A 231 15.39 4.92 13.87
N ASP A 232 16.58 4.38 13.56
CA ASP A 232 17.45 4.93 12.52
C ASP A 232 16.76 4.89 11.14
N GLU A 233 16.05 3.80 10.83
CA GLU A 233 15.29 3.71 9.58
C GLU A 233 14.20 4.80 9.49
N LEU A 234 13.43 4.96 10.57
CA LEU A 234 12.40 6.00 10.67
C LEU A 234 13.01 7.41 10.61
N LEU A 235 14.16 7.63 11.24
CA LEU A 235 14.86 8.92 11.21
C LEU A 235 15.33 9.27 9.80
N ALA A 236 15.95 8.33 9.10
CA ALA A 236 16.35 8.52 7.71
C ALA A 236 15.16 8.86 6.81
N GLN A 237 14.03 8.18 7.02
CA GLN A 237 12.80 8.51 6.32
C GLN A 237 12.33 9.93 6.65
N GLN A 238 12.17 10.29 7.92
CA GLN A 238 11.72 11.62 8.36
C GLN A 238 12.64 12.75 7.86
N LEU A 239 13.96 12.54 7.87
CA LEU A 239 14.94 13.49 7.33
C LEU A 239 14.75 13.68 5.82
N SER A 240 14.59 12.60 5.06
CA SER A 240 14.37 12.70 3.61
C SER A 240 13.09 13.46 3.28
N LEU A 241 12.02 13.19 4.03
CA LEU A 241 10.72 13.82 3.85
C LEU A 241 10.76 15.31 4.17
N LYS A 242 11.35 15.70 5.30
CA LYS A 242 11.50 17.11 5.67
C LYS A 242 12.43 17.86 4.71
N ARG A 243 13.49 17.23 4.17
CA ARG A 243 14.33 17.83 3.11
C ARG A 243 13.51 18.07 1.83
N ALA A 244 12.67 17.13 1.43
CA ALA A 244 11.77 17.33 0.28
C ALA A 244 10.78 18.48 0.53
N GLN A 245 10.23 18.58 1.74
CA GLN A 245 9.36 19.69 2.15
C GLN A 245 10.09 21.05 2.08
N VAL A 246 11.31 21.14 2.60
CA VAL A 246 12.14 22.37 2.53
C VAL A 246 12.47 22.73 1.07
N ALA A 247 12.88 21.75 0.26
CA ALA A 247 13.18 21.96 -1.15
C ALA A 247 11.95 22.45 -1.94
N ARG A 248 10.74 22.02 -1.56
CA ARG A 248 9.50 22.55 -2.13
C ARG A 248 9.20 23.95 -1.64
N ARG A 249 9.35 24.24 -0.35
CA ARG A 249 9.12 25.59 0.20
C ARG A 249 10.10 26.63 -0.35
N ALA A 250 11.26 26.18 -0.86
CA ALA A 250 12.19 27.02 -1.61
C ALA A 250 11.70 27.39 -3.02
N LYS A 251 10.71 26.68 -3.58
CA LYS A 251 10.07 27.05 -4.84
C LYS A 251 9.05 28.16 -4.61
N ASN A 252 8.82 28.97 -5.63
CA ASN A 252 7.86 30.06 -5.55
C ASN A 252 6.46 29.59 -5.99
N ALA A 253 5.43 30.11 -5.34
CA ALA A 253 4.04 30.04 -5.79
C ALA A 253 3.40 31.42 -5.75
N ARG A 254 2.32 31.59 -6.52
CA ARG A 254 1.53 32.82 -6.48
C ARG A 254 0.60 32.78 -5.27
N ALA A 255 0.87 33.61 -4.27
CA ALA A 255 0.00 33.76 -3.11
C ALA A 255 -1.43 34.20 -3.55
N LEU A 256 -2.42 33.40 -3.19
CA LEU A 256 -3.84 33.62 -3.44
C LEU A 256 -4.48 34.31 -2.23
N SER A 257 -4.06 35.56 -2.00
CA SER A 257 -4.32 36.28 -0.75
C SER A 257 -5.77 36.75 -0.57
N VAL A 258 -6.55 36.83 -1.65
CA VAL A 258 -7.87 37.46 -1.64
C VAL A 258 -8.94 36.41 -1.38
N THR A 259 -9.65 36.53 -0.25
CA THR A 259 -10.96 35.90 -0.05
C THR A 259 -12.02 36.96 -0.29
N GLY A 260 -12.55 36.98 -1.51
CA GLY A 260 -13.31 38.10 -2.05
C GLY A 260 -14.82 37.86 -2.06
N THR A 261 -15.49 38.61 -2.94
CA THR A 261 -16.95 38.59 -3.07
C THR A 261 -17.48 37.25 -3.55
N LEU A 262 -16.74 36.52 -4.41
CA LEU A 262 -17.17 35.21 -4.89
C LEU A 262 -17.20 34.19 -3.75
N SER A 263 -16.14 34.13 -2.94
CA SER A 263 -16.06 33.20 -1.80
C SER A 263 -17.20 33.44 -0.80
N ALA A 264 -17.51 34.71 -0.51
CA ALA A 264 -18.61 35.08 0.38
C ALA A 264 -19.99 34.76 -0.22
N ALA A 265 -20.20 35.12 -1.49
CA ALA A 265 -21.46 34.85 -2.19
C ALA A 265 -21.70 33.34 -2.34
N PHE A 266 -20.66 32.55 -2.61
CA PHE A 266 -20.76 31.11 -2.69
C PHE A 266 -21.16 30.49 -1.35
N LEU A 267 -20.54 30.91 -0.23
CA LEU A 267 -20.95 30.45 1.11
C LEU A 267 -22.42 30.76 1.42
N GLN A 268 -22.92 31.92 1.01
CA GLN A 268 -24.31 32.32 1.22
C GLN A 268 -25.30 31.57 0.31
N ALA A 269 -24.86 31.17 -0.89
CA ALA A 269 -25.69 30.44 -1.85
C ALA A 269 -25.85 28.95 -1.51
N LEU A 270 -25.05 28.41 -0.59
CA LEU A 270 -25.14 27.00 -0.21
C LEU A 270 -26.46 26.71 0.53
N PRO A 271 -27.17 25.62 0.18
CA PRO A 271 -28.42 25.23 0.84
C PRO A 271 -28.20 24.57 2.23
N PHE A 272 -26.97 24.59 2.74
CA PHE A 272 -26.56 23.98 4.00
C PHE A 272 -25.41 24.76 4.63
N SER A 273 -25.24 24.62 5.94
CA SER A 273 -24.09 25.17 6.67
C SER A 273 -22.92 24.20 6.69
N LEU A 274 -21.69 24.73 6.70
CA LEU A 274 -20.48 23.93 6.83
C LEU A 274 -20.35 23.36 8.26
N THR A 275 -19.87 22.13 8.36
CA THR A 275 -19.52 21.48 9.64
C THR A 275 -18.28 22.13 10.27
N ALA A 276 -18.03 21.91 11.57
CA ALA A 276 -16.85 22.47 12.24
C ALA A 276 -15.56 21.91 11.63
N ALA A 277 -15.55 20.62 11.28
CA ALA A 277 -14.45 19.99 10.55
C ALA A 277 -14.20 20.64 9.18
N GLN A 278 -15.25 20.91 8.39
CA GLN A 278 -15.13 21.59 7.09
C GLN A 278 -14.59 23.02 7.23
N GLN A 279 -15.03 23.76 8.25
CA GLN A 279 -14.54 25.13 8.51
C GLN A 279 -13.07 25.15 8.94
N ARG A 280 -12.67 24.22 9.82
CA ARG A 280 -11.27 24.03 10.24
C ARG A 280 -10.38 23.74 9.04
N VAL A 281 -10.73 22.74 8.25
CA VAL A 281 -9.99 22.35 7.04
C VAL A 281 -9.93 23.47 6.01
N LEU A 282 -11.02 24.22 5.80
CA LEU A 282 -11.02 25.37 4.91
C LEU A 282 -10.06 26.46 5.39
N THR A 283 -9.95 26.67 6.70
CA THR A 283 -9.01 27.63 7.29
C THR A 283 -7.57 27.20 7.08
N GLU A 284 -7.27 25.91 7.25
CA GLU A 284 -5.95 25.32 6.95
C GLU A 284 -5.58 25.52 5.47
N ILE A 285 -6.49 25.20 4.54
CA ILE A 285 -6.27 25.41 3.10
C ILE A 285 -6.06 26.89 2.78
N ARG A 286 -6.90 27.77 3.32
CA ARG A 286 -6.79 29.23 3.14
C ARG A 286 -5.41 29.75 3.54
N HIS A 287 -4.92 29.30 4.69
CA HIS A 287 -3.60 29.69 5.19
C HIS A 287 -2.49 29.33 4.19
N ASP A 288 -2.50 28.12 3.65
CA ASP A 288 -1.49 27.67 2.69
C ASP A 288 -1.62 28.34 1.32
N LEU A 289 -2.85 28.61 0.87
CA LEU A 289 -3.07 29.34 -0.38
C LEU A 289 -2.57 30.78 -0.31
N GLN A 290 -2.51 31.38 0.89
CA GLN A 290 -1.95 32.72 1.12
C GLN A 290 -0.42 32.72 1.18
N ALA A 291 0.21 31.56 1.32
CA ALA A 291 1.66 31.45 1.44
C ALA A 291 2.36 31.67 0.08
N PRO A 292 3.60 32.21 0.08
CA PRO A 292 4.38 32.43 -1.15
C PRO A 292 5.03 31.15 -1.71
N PHE A 293 4.76 29.99 -1.10
CA PHE A 293 5.29 28.69 -1.52
C PHE A 293 4.17 27.72 -1.91
N PRO A 294 4.45 26.71 -2.76
CA PRO A 294 3.40 25.82 -3.28
C PRO A 294 2.76 25.00 -2.17
N MET A 295 1.44 25.15 -2.02
CA MET A 295 0.63 24.24 -1.21
C MET A 295 0.63 22.86 -1.87
N GLN A 296 0.89 21.81 -1.09
CA GLN A 296 0.65 20.43 -1.48
C GLN A 296 -0.07 19.73 -0.34
N ARG A 297 -1.39 19.68 -0.42
CA ARG A 297 -2.25 19.24 0.68
C ARG A 297 -3.15 18.09 0.25
N LEU A 298 -3.23 17.05 1.08
CA LEU A 298 -4.16 15.95 0.96
C LEU A 298 -5.38 16.19 1.86
N LEU A 299 -6.52 16.44 1.23
CA LEU A 299 -7.82 16.51 1.85
C LEU A 299 -8.43 15.10 1.95
N GLN A 300 -8.51 14.60 3.18
CA GLN A 300 -9.13 13.33 3.50
C GLN A 300 -10.47 13.54 4.19
N GLY A 301 -11.34 12.56 4.03
CA GLY A 301 -12.58 12.47 4.76
C GLY A 301 -13.41 11.33 4.20
N ASP A 302 -14.37 10.86 4.97
CA ASP A 302 -15.23 9.77 4.54
C ASP A 302 -16.05 10.11 3.27
N VAL A 303 -16.56 9.10 2.57
CA VAL A 303 -17.47 9.28 1.43
C VAL A 303 -18.67 10.10 1.90
N GLY A 304 -18.90 11.26 1.27
CA GLY A 304 -20.00 12.15 1.64
C GLY A 304 -19.66 13.17 2.75
N SER A 305 -18.42 13.24 3.25
CA SER A 305 -18.02 14.25 4.26
C SER A 305 -17.99 15.71 3.75
N GLY A 306 -18.28 15.95 2.47
CA GLY A 306 -18.29 17.28 1.87
C GLY A 306 -16.95 17.77 1.30
N LYS A 307 -16.01 16.87 0.96
CA LYS A 307 -14.74 17.24 0.30
C LYS A 307 -14.94 18.17 -0.92
N THR A 308 -15.96 17.92 -1.74
CA THR A 308 -16.28 18.72 -2.93
C THR A 308 -16.61 20.18 -2.61
N VAL A 309 -17.30 20.48 -1.49
CA VAL A 309 -17.62 21.88 -1.14
C VAL A 309 -16.37 22.63 -0.69
N VAL A 310 -15.49 21.97 0.07
CA VAL A 310 -14.19 22.52 0.48
C VAL A 310 -13.32 22.82 -0.75
N ALA A 311 -13.26 21.89 -1.70
CA ALA A 311 -12.54 22.08 -2.96
C ALA A 311 -13.11 23.25 -3.80
N ALA A 312 -14.44 23.37 -3.89
CA ALA A 312 -15.09 24.48 -4.59
C ALA A 312 -14.81 25.84 -3.92
N LEU A 313 -14.75 25.90 -2.58
CA LEU A 313 -14.38 27.11 -1.84
C LEU A 313 -12.91 27.50 -2.05
N ALA A 314 -11.99 26.53 -2.11
CA ALA A 314 -10.60 26.77 -2.46
C ALA A 314 -10.46 27.31 -3.89
N ALA A 315 -11.23 26.76 -4.84
CA ALA A 315 -11.30 27.28 -6.20
C ALA A 315 -11.85 28.71 -6.27
N ALA A 316 -12.89 29.02 -5.48
CA ALA A 316 -13.45 30.37 -5.39
C ALA A 316 -12.40 31.40 -4.91
N GLN A 317 -11.57 31.05 -3.93
CA GLN A 317 -10.47 31.92 -3.46
C GLN A 317 -9.40 32.16 -4.54
N ALA A 318 -9.07 31.13 -5.33
CA ALA A 318 -8.14 31.28 -6.45
C ALA A 318 -8.68 32.28 -7.49
N ILE A 319 -9.98 32.19 -7.78
CA ILE A 319 -10.67 33.07 -8.73
C ILE A 319 -10.78 34.50 -8.19
N ASP A 320 -11.12 34.68 -6.91
CA ASP A 320 -11.10 35.98 -6.22
C ASP A 320 -9.72 36.64 -6.30
N SER A 321 -8.65 35.84 -6.29
CA SER A 321 -7.26 36.29 -6.44
C SER A 321 -6.85 36.54 -7.90
N GLY A 322 -7.74 36.37 -8.87
CA GLY A 322 -7.50 36.60 -10.30
C GLY A 322 -6.80 35.45 -11.03
N TYR A 323 -6.84 34.24 -10.48
CA TYR A 323 -6.24 33.03 -11.04
C TYR A 323 -7.31 32.00 -11.43
N GLN A 324 -6.96 31.15 -12.40
CA GLN A 324 -7.76 30.01 -12.79
C GLN A 324 -7.55 28.84 -11.81
N ALA A 325 -8.63 28.11 -11.57
CA ALA A 325 -8.62 26.86 -10.82
C ALA A 325 -8.99 25.68 -11.74
N VAL A 326 -8.35 24.53 -11.52
CA VAL A 326 -8.61 23.30 -12.27
C VAL A 326 -9.05 22.21 -11.30
N LEU A 327 -10.10 21.46 -11.64
CA LEU A 327 -10.46 20.21 -10.97
C LEU A 327 -10.35 19.05 -11.97
N MET A 328 -9.51 18.09 -11.62
CA MET A 328 -9.28 16.90 -12.42
C MET A 328 -9.80 15.66 -11.71
N ALA A 329 -10.51 14.81 -12.45
CA ALA A 329 -11.04 13.53 -11.98
C ALA A 329 -10.60 12.37 -12.91
N PRO A 330 -10.45 11.13 -12.39
CA PRO A 330 -9.80 10.03 -13.12
C PRO A 330 -10.65 9.49 -14.26
N THR A 331 -11.98 9.66 -14.19
CA THR A 331 -12.91 9.22 -15.23
C THR A 331 -13.81 10.37 -15.64
N GLU A 332 -14.34 10.28 -16.86
CA GLU A 332 -15.26 11.29 -17.38
C GLU A 332 -16.58 11.31 -16.61
N ILE A 333 -17.01 10.18 -16.04
CA ILE A 333 -18.22 10.09 -15.22
C ILE A 333 -18.06 10.92 -13.94
N LEU A 334 -16.93 10.78 -13.23
CA LEU A 334 -16.67 11.58 -12.02
C LEU A 334 -16.46 13.05 -12.36
N ALA A 335 -15.77 13.33 -13.47
CA ALA A 335 -15.60 14.70 -13.95
C ALA A 335 -16.96 15.35 -14.27
N ASP A 336 -17.89 14.64 -14.93
CA ASP A 336 -19.21 15.18 -15.32
C ASP A 336 -20.05 15.48 -14.08
N GLN A 337 -19.98 14.61 -13.08
CA GLN A 337 -20.63 14.84 -11.79
C GLN A 337 -20.11 16.12 -11.11
N HIS A 338 -18.79 16.29 -11.03
CA HIS A 338 -18.21 17.52 -10.49
C HIS A 338 -18.59 18.73 -11.32
N PHE A 339 -18.59 18.61 -12.65
CA PHE A 339 -18.98 19.68 -13.56
C PHE A 339 -20.43 20.12 -13.30
N ARG A 340 -21.41 19.21 -13.36
CA ARG A 340 -22.82 19.54 -13.12
C ARG A 340 -23.05 20.15 -11.75
N LYS A 341 -22.42 19.61 -10.71
CA LYS A 341 -22.60 20.08 -9.32
C LYS A 341 -21.97 21.45 -9.09
N ILE A 342 -20.72 21.63 -9.51
CA ILE A 342 -19.98 22.87 -9.26
C ILE A 342 -20.41 23.97 -10.23
N ALA A 343 -20.72 23.66 -11.50
CA ALA A 343 -21.30 24.62 -12.43
C ALA A 343 -22.66 25.13 -11.92
N GLY A 344 -23.52 24.24 -11.42
CA GLY A 344 -24.80 24.63 -10.80
C GLY A 344 -24.67 25.57 -9.60
N TRP A 345 -23.51 25.59 -8.93
CA TRP A 345 -23.20 26.54 -7.86
C TRP A 345 -22.51 27.82 -8.35
N MET A 346 -21.58 27.71 -9.30
CA MET A 346 -20.66 28.78 -9.68
C MET A 346 -21.18 29.65 -10.83
N GLU A 347 -21.92 29.08 -11.79
CA GLU A 347 -22.47 29.85 -12.92
C GLU A 347 -23.48 30.92 -12.49
N PRO A 348 -24.39 30.68 -11.51
CA PRO A 348 -25.26 31.73 -10.98
C PRO A 348 -24.51 32.91 -10.35
N LEU A 349 -23.26 32.71 -9.94
CA LEU A 349 -22.38 33.74 -9.37
C LEU A 349 -21.57 34.48 -10.45
N GLY A 350 -21.83 34.22 -11.73
CA GLY A 350 -21.17 34.86 -12.86
C GLY A 350 -19.85 34.21 -13.27
N ILE A 351 -19.52 33.03 -12.73
CA ILE A 351 -18.28 32.31 -13.03
C ILE A 351 -18.45 31.43 -14.26
N LYS A 352 -17.54 31.56 -15.21
CA LYS A 352 -17.53 30.73 -16.41
C LYS A 352 -16.76 29.45 -16.16
N VAL A 353 -17.47 28.32 -16.21
CA VAL A 353 -16.89 26.98 -16.05
C VAL A 353 -16.63 26.36 -17.43
N ALA A 354 -15.44 25.79 -17.64
CA ALA A 354 -15.11 25.04 -18.84
C ALA A 354 -15.07 23.53 -18.55
N TRP A 355 -15.54 22.76 -19.53
CA TRP A 355 -15.52 21.29 -19.52
C TRP A 355 -14.50 20.79 -20.54
N LEU A 356 -13.58 19.92 -20.12
CA LEU A 356 -12.58 19.33 -21.03
C LEU A 356 -12.31 17.85 -20.74
N THR A 357 -12.78 16.99 -21.64
CA THR A 357 -12.54 15.53 -21.58
C THR A 357 -12.01 14.95 -22.89
N GLY A 358 -11.66 13.67 -22.88
CA GLY A 358 -11.13 12.97 -24.05
C GLY A 358 -12.21 12.68 -25.10
N SER A 359 -13.47 12.52 -24.66
CA SER A 359 -14.63 12.23 -25.52
C SER A 359 -15.17 13.42 -26.33
N LEU A 360 -14.77 14.66 -26.02
CA LEU A 360 -15.26 15.84 -26.73
C LEU A 360 -14.89 15.82 -28.21
N LYS A 361 -15.81 16.29 -29.07
CA LYS A 361 -15.54 16.45 -30.50
C LYS A 361 -14.45 17.49 -30.71
N LYS A 362 -13.67 17.34 -31.78
CA LYS A 362 -12.52 18.23 -32.08
C LYS A 362 -12.89 19.73 -32.04
N LYS A 363 -14.05 20.11 -32.57
CA LYS A 363 -14.53 21.51 -32.58
C LYS A 363 -14.81 22.03 -31.17
N GLU A 364 -15.50 21.26 -30.34
CA GLU A 364 -15.83 21.61 -28.96
C GLU A 364 -14.56 21.67 -28.09
N LYS A 365 -13.64 20.72 -28.30
CA LYS A 365 -12.35 20.69 -27.61
C LYS A 365 -11.50 21.92 -27.92
N LEU A 366 -11.44 22.35 -29.18
CA LEU A 366 -10.72 23.57 -29.58
C LEU A 366 -11.35 24.82 -28.95
N ALA A 367 -12.68 24.95 -28.99
CA ALA A 367 -13.37 26.07 -28.36
C ALA A 367 -13.15 26.11 -26.84
N ALA A 368 -13.16 24.97 -26.17
CA ALA A 368 -12.83 24.88 -24.74
C ALA A 368 -11.37 25.30 -24.48
N GLN A 369 -10.42 24.82 -25.28
CA GLN A 369 -9.01 25.20 -25.18
C GLN A 369 -8.79 26.71 -25.36
N GLU A 370 -9.47 27.33 -26.33
CA GLU A 370 -9.40 28.78 -26.56
C GLU A 370 -9.92 29.57 -25.35
N ARG A 371 -11.04 29.16 -24.75
CA ARG A 371 -11.60 29.79 -23.53
C ARG A 371 -10.69 29.63 -22.32
N ILE A 372 -9.97 28.51 -22.22
CA ILE A 372 -9.00 28.26 -21.15
C ILE A 372 -7.76 29.13 -21.33
N ALA A 373 -7.23 29.19 -22.56
CA ALA A 373 -6.03 29.96 -22.89
C ALA A 373 -6.26 31.47 -22.82
N SER A 374 -7.45 31.96 -23.17
CA SER A 374 -7.82 33.38 -23.07
C SER A 374 -8.06 33.85 -21.63
N GLY A 375 -8.27 32.91 -20.69
CA GLY A 375 -8.66 33.21 -19.31
C GLY A 375 -10.16 33.49 -19.14
N GLU A 376 -10.96 33.35 -20.19
CA GLU A 376 -12.42 33.50 -20.10
C GLU A 376 -13.03 32.45 -19.15
N ALA A 377 -12.50 31.22 -19.16
CA ALA A 377 -12.88 30.19 -18.21
C ALA A 377 -12.07 30.31 -16.91
N GLN A 378 -12.72 30.63 -15.80
CA GLN A 378 -12.08 30.82 -14.49
C GLN A 378 -11.95 29.50 -13.74
N LEU A 379 -12.91 28.58 -13.93
CA LEU A 379 -12.90 27.24 -13.38
C LEU A 379 -12.92 26.22 -14.52
N ILE A 380 -12.02 25.24 -14.47
CA ILE A 380 -11.92 24.20 -15.50
C ILE A 380 -12.11 22.84 -14.83
N ILE A 381 -13.00 22.01 -15.36
CA ILE A 381 -13.27 20.66 -14.86
C ILE A 381 -13.06 19.66 -15.99
N GLY A 382 -12.37 18.56 -15.71
CA GLY A 382 -12.04 17.60 -16.76
C GLY A 382 -11.30 16.35 -16.29
N THR A 383 -10.82 15.59 -17.26
CA THR A 383 -10.01 14.37 -17.02
C THR A 383 -8.54 14.62 -17.36
N HIS A 384 -7.77 13.53 -17.52
CA HIS A 384 -6.38 13.57 -18.01
C HIS A 384 -6.18 14.37 -19.31
N ALA A 385 -7.25 14.67 -20.06
CA ALA A 385 -7.23 15.58 -21.20
C ALA A 385 -6.64 16.97 -20.85
N LEU A 386 -6.81 17.44 -19.61
CA LEU A 386 -6.25 18.71 -19.12
C LEU A 386 -4.71 18.72 -19.11
N ILE A 387 -4.09 17.55 -19.01
CA ILE A 387 -2.64 17.38 -18.90
C ILE A 387 -1.97 17.29 -20.29
N GLN A 388 -2.74 17.23 -21.38
CA GLN A 388 -2.17 17.15 -22.74
C GLN A 388 -1.46 18.44 -23.14
N ASP A 389 -0.32 18.37 -23.82
CA ASP A 389 0.53 19.54 -24.16
C ASP A 389 -0.21 20.66 -24.89
N SER A 390 -1.27 20.34 -25.64
CA SER A 390 -2.12 21.32 -26.34
C SER A 390 -2.92 22.27 -25.42
N VAL A 391 -3.02 21.99 -24.12
CA VAL A 391 -3.81 22.80 -23.18
C VAL A 391 -2.90 23.79 -22.46
N GLN A 392 -3.11 25.08 -22.74
CA GLN A 392 -2.40 26.21 -22.13
C GLN A 392 -3.38 27.00 -21.25
N PHE A 393 -2.94 27.37 -20.04
CA PHE A 393 -3.73 28.17 -19.10
C PHE A 393 -3.25 29.62 -19.11
N ALA A 394 -4.17 30.57 -18.97
CA ALA A 394 -3.80 31.98 -18.86
C ALA A 394 -3.06 32.27 -17.55
N LYS A 395 -3.64 31.86 -16.41
CA LYS A 395 -3.12 32.12 -15.05
C LYS A 395 -3.50 30.99 -14.09
N LEU A 396 -2.88 29.81 -14.21
CA LEU A 396 -3.18 28.69 -13.32
C LEU A 396 -2.64 28.94 -11.90
N GLY A 397 -3.53 29.04 -10.91
CA GLY A 397 -3.16 29.25 -9.50
C GLY A 397 -3.38 28.02 -8.61
N LEU A 398 -4.41 27.21 -8.89
CA LEU A 398 -4.79 26.05 -8.09
C LEU A 398 -5.16 24.84 -8.96
N VAL A 399 -4.61 23.69 -8.59
CA VAL A 399 -4.92 22.38 -9.19
C VAL A 399 -5.52 21.48 -8.11
N ILE A 400 -6.75 21.01 -8.35
CA ILE A 400 -7.48 20.07 -7.51
C ILE A 400 -7.49 18.72 -8.20
N VAL A 401 -7.08 17.66 -7.51
CA VAL A 401 -7.08 16.29 -8.04
C VAL A 401 -7.93 15.40 -7.16
N ASP A 402 -9.01 14.85 -7.70
CA ASP A 402 -9.87 13.89 -6.99
C ASP A 402 -9.43 12.45 -7.22
N GLU A 403 -9.61 11.58 -6.23
CA GLU A 403 -9.17 10.17 -6.23
C GLU A 403 -7.73 9.98 -6.72
N GLN A 404 -6.80 10.70 -6.10
CA GLN A 404 -5.41 10.81 -6.57
C GLN A 404 -4.70 9.46 -6.79
N HIS A 405 -5.07 8.42 -6.05
CA HIS A 405 -4.45 7.09 -6.12
C HIS A 405 -4.65 6.39 -7.49
N ARG A 406 -5.58 6.89 -8.33
CA ARG A 406 -5.78 6.39 -9.70
C ARG A 406 -4.89 7.07 -10.75
N PHE A 407 -4.18 8.13 -10.38
CA PHE A 407 -3.31 8.87 -11.30
C PHE A 407 -1.84 8.43 -11.16
N GLY A 408 -1.20 8.20 -12.30
CA GLY A 408 0.22 7.83 -12.34
C GLY A 408 1.11 9.00 -11.92
N VAL A 409 2.26 8.68 -11.32
CA VAL A 409 3.25 9.65 -10.81
C VAL A 409 3.64 10.69 -11.87
N GLY A 410 3.87 10.28 -13.11
CA GLY A 410 4.25 11.17 -14.22
C GLY A 410 3.18 12.20 -14.62
N GLN A 411 1.90 11.88 -14.43
CA GLN A 411 0.80 12.81 -14.76
C GLN A 411 0.75 13.99 -13.79
N ARG A 412 1.16 13.78 -12.53
CA ARG A 412 1.25 14.84 -11.50
C ARG A 412 2.32 15.87 -11.82
N LEU A 413 3.45 15.42 -12.36
CA LEU A 413 4.58 16.28 -12.76
C LEU A 413 4.22 17.21 -13.93
N THR A 414 3.45 16.74 -14.90
CA THR A 414 3.09 17.53 -16.08
C THR A 414 2.15 18.70 -15.73
N LEU A 415 1.25 18.56 -14.75
CA LEU A 415 0.43 19.68 -14.25
C LEU A 415 1.27 20.70 -13.49
N ARG A 416 2.28 20.25 -12.74
CA ARG A 416 3.23 21.11 -12.04
C ARG A 416 3.99 22.04 -12.99
N ASN A 417 4.32 21.54 -14.19
CA ASN A 417 5.09 22.26 -15.19
C ASN A 417 4.22 23.11 -16.15
N LYS A 418 2.89 23.02 -16.05
CA LYS A 418 1.94 23.68 -16.96
C LYS A 418 1.48 25.07 -16.55
N ALA A 419 1.84 25.53 -15.35
CA ALA A 419 1.67 26.93 -14.97
C ALA A 419 2.61 27.88 -15.75
N ASN A 420 3.50 27.32 -16.57
CA ASN A 420 4.58 28.02 -17.22
C ASN A 420 4.13 28.67 -18.54
N ASN A 421 3.73 29.95 -18.47
CA ASN A 421 3.88 30.89 -19.58
C ASN A 421 5.33 31.42 -19.65
N GLY A 422 6.32 30.53 -19.53
CA GLY A 422 7.75 30.87 -19.68
C GLY A 422 8.54 31.21 -18.42
N ASP A 423 7.94 31.24 -17.23
CA ASP A 423 8.65 31.49 -15.95
C ASP A 423 8.83 30.17 -15.19
N SER A 424 10.05 29.62 -15.19
CA SER A 424 10.34 28.24 -14.74
C SER A 424 10.26 28.01 -13.22
N ASP A 425 10.03 29.07 -12.44
CA ASP A 425 10.21 29.08 -10.99
C ASP A 425 8.89 29.10 -10.19
N ILE A 426 7.74 29.21 -10.87
CA ILE A 426 6.42 29.37 -10.24
C ILE A 426 5.57 28.12 -10.41
N VAL A 427 5.21 27.51 -9.28
CA VAL A 427 4.43 26.27 -9.23
C VAL A 427 3.02 26.56 -8.69
N PRO A 428 1.95 26.02 -9.28
CA PRO A 428 0.59 26.25 -8.79
C PRO A 428 0.37 25.48 -7.47
N HIS A 429 -0.54 25.98 -6.64
CA HIS A 429 -1.00 25.27 -5.44
C HIS A 429 -1.70 23.97 -5.85
N GLN A 430 -1.55 22.91 -5.06
CA GLN A 430 -2.13 21.60 -5.34
C GLN A 430 -2.93 21.08 -4.13
N LEU A 431 -4.19 20.76 -4.37
CA LEU A 431 -5.10 20.12 -3.42
C LEU A 431 -5.49 18.74 -3.95
N MET A 432 -5.11 17.69 -3.23
CA MET A 432 -5.47 16.31 -3.57
C MET A 432 -6.61 15.85 -2.67
N MET A 433 -7.56 15.08 -3.20
CA MET A 433 -8.67 14.52 -2.43
C MET A 433 -8.61 12.99 -2.46
N SER A 434 -8.99 12.37 -1.34
CA SER A 434 -9.15 10.92 -1.23
C SER A 434 -10.45 10.60 -0.50
N ALA A 435 -11.23 9.67 -1.05
CA ALA A 435 -12.42 9.16 -0.38
C ALA A 435 -12.11 8.08 0.66
N THR A 436 -10.99 7.36 0.50
CA THR A 436 -10.49 6.42 1.51
C THR A 436 -9.65 7.17 2.53
N PRO A 437 -10.09 7.24 3.79
CA PRO A 437 -9.26 7.76 4.86
C PRO A 437 -8.01 6.91 4.98
N ILE A 438 -6.85 7.52 5.14
CA ILE A 438 -5.61 6.80 5.45
C ILE A 438 -5.27 7.16 6.89
N PRO A 439 -4.95 6.19 7.76
CA PRO A 439 -4.47 6.49 9.10
C PRO A 439 -3.42 7.60 9.07
N ARG A 440 -3.57 8.61 9.92
CA ARG A 440 -2.74 9.82 9.90
C ARG A 440 -1.25 9.48 9.98
N THR A 441 -0.89 8.49 10.78
CA THR A 441 0.49 7.98 10.92
C THR A 441 1.04 7.43 9.62
N LEU A 442 0.30 6.57 8.91
CA LEU A 442 0.69 6.11 7.57
C LEU A 442 0.81 7.26 6.59
N ALA A 443 -0.16 8.17 6.60
CA ALA A 443 -0.14 9.31 5.69
C ALA A 443 1.06 10.22 5.96
N MET A 444 1.42 10.45 7.23
CA MET A 444 2.61 11.20 7.66
C MET A 444 3.93 10.48 7.38
N THR A 445 3.90 9.21 7.00
CA THR A 445 5.09 8.42 6.72
C THR A 445 5.29 8.20 5.22
N TYR A 446 4.21 7.93 4.48
CA TYR A 446 4.25 7.60 3.05
C TYR A 446 3.89 8.77 2.13
N TYR A 447 2.93 9.60 2.55
CA TYR A 447 2.57 10.85 1.86
C TYR A 447 3.12 12.06 2.62
N ALA A 448 4.25 11.89 3.31
CA ALA A 448 4.76 12.90 4.23
C ALA A 448 5.29 14.15 3.54
N ASP A 449 5.40 14.09 2.22
CA ASP A 449 5.59 15.28 1.40
C ASP A 449 4.30 16.11 1.36
N LEU A 450 3.11 15.56 1.61
CA LEU A 450 1.83 16.28 1.64
C LEU A 450 1.46 16.74 3.05
N GLU A 451 0.94 17.96 3.16
CA GLU A 451 0.22 18.38 4.38
C GLU A 451 -1.16 17.71 4.41
N ILE A 452 -1.62 17.22 5.56
CA ILE A 452 -2.85 16.42 5.64
C ILE A 452 -3.93 17.18 6.38
N SER A 453 -5.09 17.32 5.75
CA SER A 453 -6.33 17.80 6.37
C SER A 453 -7.34 16.67 6.44
N VAL A 454 -7.95 16.48 7.60
CA VAL A 454 -8.98 15.46 7.82
C VAL A 454 -10.32 16.14 8.12
N ILE A 455 -11.36 15.76 7.36
CA ILE A 455 -12.76 16.00 7.70
C ILE A 455 -13.27 14.76 8.45
N ASP A 456 -13.33 14.88 9.77
CA ASP A 456 -13.75 13.87 10.75
C ASP A 456 -15.24 13.94 11.12
N GLU A 457 -15.98 14.91 10.56
CA GLU A 457 -17.43 15.07 10.77
C GLU A 457 -18.22 14.78 9.49
N LEU A 458 -19.35 14.09 9.63
CA LEU A 458 -20.33 13.92 8.55
C LEU A 458 -21.36 15.08 8.58
N PRO A 459 -21.85 15.55 7.41
CA PRO A 459 -22.90 16.56 7.37
C PRO A 459 -24.18 16.11 8.11
N PRO A 460 -24.91 17.06 8.73
CA PRO A 460 -26.18 16.75 9.41
C PRO A 460 -27.22 16.19 8.43
N GLY A 461 -28.06 15.27 8.91
CA GLY A 461 -29.14 14.64 8.12
C GLY A 461 -28.79 13.28 7.50
N ARG A 462 -27.55 12.79 7.65
CA ARG A 462 -27.16 11.46 7.19
C ARG A 462 -27.56 10.38 8.21
N THR A 463 -28.30 9.37 7.76
CA THR A 463 -28.62 8.20 8.59
C THR A 463 -27.51 7.14 8.46
N PRO A 464 -27.08 6.49 9.56
CA PRO A 464 -26.13 5.39 9.49
C PRO A 464 -26.64 4.25 8.62
N ILE A 465 -25.76 3.68 7.80
CA ILE A 465 -26.10 2.57 6.90
C ILE A 465 -26.08 1.27 7.69
N VAL A 466 -27.24 0.59 7.77
CA VAL A 466 -27.33 -0.70 8.45
C VAL A 466 -26.67 -1.76 7.56
N THR A 467 -25.57 -2.34 8.03
CA THR A 467 -24.82 -3.37 7.28
C THR A 467 -25.12 -4.77 7.83
N ARG A 468 -25.45 -5.72 6.95
CA ARG A 468 -25.71 -7.13 7.33
C ARG A 468 -24.96 -8.09 6.44
N ASN A 469 -24.37 -9.12 7.05
CA ASN A 469 -23.72 -10.22 6.36
C ASN A 469 -24.74 -11.34 6.18
N ILE A 470 -24.90 -11.83 4.96
CA ILE A 470 -25.90 -12.84 4.60
C ILE A 470 -25.20 -13.95 3.83
N ASP A 471 -25.49 -15.20 4.19
CA ASP A 471 -24.98 -16.36 3.44
C ASP A 471 -25.66 -16.45 2.07
N GLN A 472 -24.91 -16.76 1.03
CA GLN A 472 -25.41 -16.86 -0.36
C GLN A 472 -26.60 -17.83 -0.49
N ASN A 473 -26.74 -18.83 0.39
CA ASN A 473 -27.90 -19.74 0.40
C ASN A 473 -29.22 -19.03 0.71
N ARG A 474 -29.19 -17.82 1.28
CA ARG A 474 -30.36 -16.99 1.57
C ARG A 474 -30.57 -15.88 0.53
N ARG A 475 -30.02 -16.05 -0.68
CA ARG A 475 -30.14 -15.09 -1.79
C ARG A 475 -31.59 -14.76 -2.12
N ASP A 476 -32.49 -15.72 -2.07
CA ASP A 476 -33.91 -15.51 -2.40
C ASP A 476 -34.59 -14.52 -1.43
N GLU A 477 -34.24 -14.55 -0.14
CA GLU A 477 -34.71 -13.56 0.84
C GLU A 477 -34.24 -12.15 0.50
N VAL A 478 -33.02 -12.02 -0.03
CA VAL A 478 -32.46 -10.74 -0.47
C VAL A 478 -33.22 -10.23 -1.71
N ILE A 479 -33.50 -11.10 -2.69
CA ILE A 479 -34.29 -10.74 -3.87
C ILE A 479 -35.69 -10.25 -3.46
N ALA A 480 -36.36 -10.95 -2.53
CA ALA A 480 -37.65 -10.49 -2.00
C ALA A 480 -37.55 -9.11 -1.32
N ARG A 481 -36.46 -8.83 -0.60
CA ARG A 481 -36.23 -7.52 0.01
C ARG A 481 -35.97 -6.43 -1.04
N VAL A 482 -35.24 -6.74 -2.11
CA VAL A 482 -35.00 -5.86 -3.26
C VAL A 482 -36.32 -5.50 -3.93
N HIS A 483 -37.19 -6.49 -4.17
CA HIS A 483 -38.53 -6.28 -4.73
C HIS A 483 -39.36 -5.31 -3.89
N ALA A 484 -39.46 -5.56 -2.58
CA ALA A 484 -40.20 -4.68 -1.66
C ALA A 484 -39.66 -3.25 -1.66
N ALA A 485 -38.33 -3.07 -1.63
CA ALA A 485 -37.73 -1.73 -1.68
C ALA A 485 -38.04 -1.00 -3.01
N ALA A 486 -38.01 -1.71 -4.13
CA ALA A 486 -38.34 -1.13 -5.43
C ALA A 486 -39.82 -0.72 -5.52
N GLN A 487 -40.73 -1.52 -4.96
CA GLN A 487 -42.16 -1.19 -4.87
C GLN A 487 -42.45 0.04 -4.00
N GLU A 488 -41.61 0.33 -3.01
CA GLU A 488 -41.62 1.58 -2.24
C GLU A 488 -41.05 2.79 -3.03
N GLY A 489 -40.75 2.61 -4.32
CA GLY A 489 -40.17 3.63 -5.20
C GLY A 489 -38.68 3.88 -4.96
N ARG A 490 -37.98 2.96 -4.29
CA ARG A 490 -36.54 3.06 -4.03
C ARG A 490 -35.73 2.37 -5.11
N GLN A 491 -34.46 2.75 -5.20
CA GLN A 491 -33.53 2.15 -6.15
C GLN A 491 -32.47 1.32 -5.43
N VAL A 492 -31.96 0.32 -6.14
CA VAL A 492 -31.07 -0.71 -5.60
C VAL A 492 -29.83 -0.87 -6.46
N TYR A 493 -28.66 -0.92 -5.81
CA TYR A 493 -27.42 -1.36 -6.45
C TYR A 493 -27.18 -2.84 -6.16
N TRP A 494 -26.86 -3.63 -7.20
CA TRP A 494 -26.42 -5.02 -7.08
C TRP A 494 -25.02 -5.19 -7.69
N VAL A 495 -24.01 -5.37 -6.85
CA VAL A 495 -22.60 -5.37 -7.26
C VAL A 495 -22.03 -6.78 -7.29
N CYS A 496 -21.46 -7.16 -8.43
CA CYS A 496 -20.78 -8.43 -8.67
C CYS A 496 -19.25 -8.25 -8.56
N PRO A 497 -18.52 -9.23 -7.99
CA PRO A 497 -17.06 -9.16 -7.82
C PRO A 497 -16.30 -9.19 -9.15
N LEU A 498 -15.07 -8.67 -9.12
CA LEU A 498 -14.07 -8.98 -10.13
C LEU A 498 -13.50 -10.38 -9.85
N ILE A 499 -13.46 -11.24 -10.85
CA ILE A 499 -12.67 -12.47 -10.81
C ILE A 499 -11.34 -12.16 -11.48
N GLU A 500 -10.23 -12.31 -10.75
CA GLU A 500 -8.87 -11.95 -11.18
C GLU A 500 -8.36 -12.81 -12.36
N GLU A 501 -9.00 -13.97 -12.62
CA GLU A 501 -8.52 -14.97 -13.56
C GLU A 501 -8.90 -14.68 -15.04
N SER A 502 -9.93 -13.87 -15.31
CA SER A 502 -10.25 -13.40 -16.68
C SER A 502 -11.36 -12.33 -16.72
N GLU A 503 -11.16 -11.27 -17.51
CA GLU A 503 -12.24 -10.32 -17.84
C GLU A 503 -13.44 -10.97 -18.56
N ALA A 504 -13.26 -12.12 -19.21
CA ALA A 504 -14.36 -12.84 -19.85
C ALA A 504 -15.32 -13.46 -18.83
N LEU A 505 -14.80 -14.02 -17.73
CA LEU A 505 -15.58 -14.59 -16.63
C LEU A 505 -16.37 -13.51 -15.86
N GLN A 506 -15.84 -12.28 -15.81
CA GLN A 506 -16.50 -11.13 -15.16
C GLN A 506 -17.81 -10.74 -15.84
N LEU A 507 -17.80 -10.66 -17.17
CA LEU A 507 -19.00 -10.37 -17.95
C LEU A 507 -20.04 -11.45 -17.80
N GLN A 508 -19.59 -12.70 -17.84
CA GLN A 508 -20.47 -13.84 -17.70
C GLN A 508 -21.22 -13.76 -16.36
N THR A 509 -20.51 -13.53 -15.25
CA THR A 509 -21.14 -13.42 -13.91
C THR A 509 -22.16 -12.27 -13.84
N ALA A 510 -21.81 -11.07 -14.29
CA ALA A 510 -22.72 -9.92 -14.21
C ALA A 510 -23.93 -10.06 -15.16
N THR A 511 -23.74 -10.69 -16.33
CA THR A 511 -24.81 -10.93 -17.31
C THR A 511 -25.74 -12.05 -16.86
N GLU A 512 -25.21 -13.11 -16.24
CA GLU A 512 -25.98 -14.19 -15.62
C GLU A 512 -26.81 -13.66 -14.46
N THR A 513 -26.22 -12.87 -13.56
CA THR A 513 -26.97 -12.23 -12.46
C THR A 513 -28.03 -11.27 -12.98
N TYR A 514 -27.75 -10.50 -14.04
CA TYR A 514 -28.75 -9.66 -14.69
C TYR A 514 -29.93 -10.48 -15.24
N ALA A 515 -29.66 -11.56 -15.98
CA ALA A 515 -30.69 -12.42 -16.53
C ALA A 515 -31.54 -13.08 -15.43
N ALA A 516 -30.88 -13.60 -14.39
CA ALA A 516 -31.55 -14.23 -13.25
C ALA A 516 -32.44 -13.24 -12.48
N LEU A 517 -31.97 -12.02 -12.24
CA LEU A 517 -32.77 -10.99 -11.57
C LEU A 517 -33.93 -10.52 -12.46
N ALA A 518 -33.72 -10.40 -13.77
CA ALA A 518 -34.77 -10.00 -14.71
C ALA A 518 -35.89 -11.05 -14.80
N GLU A 519 -35.54 -12.34 -14.70
CA GLU A 519 -36.49 -13.44 -14.61
C GLU A 519 -37.23 -13.45 -13.26
N ALA A 520 -36.51 -13.22 -12.15
CA ALA A 520 -37.07 -13.24 -10.81
C ALA A 520 -37.94 -12.01 -10.47
N LEU A 521 -37.73 -10.87 -11.15
CA LEU A 521 -38.37 -9.58 -10.89
C LEU A 521 -38.97 -8.99 -12.18
N PRO A 522 -39.96 -9.66 -12.80
CA PRO A 522 -40.47 -9.29 -14.14
C PRO A 522 -41.21 -7.95 -14.17
N ASP A 523 -41.63 -7.44 -13.01
CA ASP A 523 -42.32 -6.16 -12.84
C ASP A 523 -41.35 -4.98 -12.62
N LEU A 524 -40.04 -5.21 -12.54
CA LEU A 524 -39.03 -4.18 -12.32
C LEU A 524 -38.11 -4.00 -13.53
N HIS A 525 -37.84 -2.75 -13.90
CA HIS A 525 -36.75 -2.42 -14.81
C HIS A 525 -35.38 -2.65 -14.16
N ILE A 526 -34.62 -3.56 -14.75
CA ILE A 526 -33.24 -3.87 -14.34
C ILE A 526 -32.28 -3.35 -15.40
N GLY A 527 -31.21 -2.69 -14.94
CA GLY A 527 -30.11 -2.22 -15.78
C GLY A 527 -28.84 -3.04 -15.53
N LEU A 528 -27.95 -3.08 -16.53
CA LEU A 528 -26.64 -3.72 -16.44
C LEU A 528 -25.54 -2.72 -16.80
N VAL A 529 -24.51 -2.59 -15.97
CA VAL A 529 -23.32 -1.78 -16.24
C VAL A 529 -22.03 -2.57 -15.97
N HIS A 530 -21.20 -2.72 -17.00
CA HIS A 530 -19.91 -3.42 -16.88
C HIS A 530 -18.79 -2.78 -17.69
N GLY A 531 -17.55 -3.20 -17.43
CA GLY A 531 -16.33 -2.62 -18.02
C GLY A 531 -16.30 -2.56 -19.55
N ARG A 532 -16.85 -3.56 -20.24
CA ARG A 532 -16.87 -3.61 -21.72
C ARG A 532 -17.94 -2.80 -22.43
N LEU A 533 -18.93 -2.24 -21.73
CA LEU A 533 -19.93 -1.37 -22.39
C LEU A 533 -19.22 -0.15 -22.98
N LYS A 534 -19.68 0.29 -24.15
CA LYS A 534 -19.17 1.54 -24.72
C LYS A 534 -19.53 2.67 -23.75
N GLN A 535 -18.69 3.69 -23.72
CA GLN A 535 -18.86 4.77 -22.75
C GLN A 535 -20.21 5.49 -22.87
N VAL A 536 -20.71 5.68 -24.09
CA VAL A 536 -22.03 6.24 -24.38
C VAL A 536 -23.15 5.37 -23.79
N GLU A 537 -23.04 4.05 -23.91
CA GLU A 537 -24.02 3.10 -23.36
C GLU A 537 -24.01 3.12 -21.83
N LYS A 538 -22.82 3.13 -21.21
CA LYS A 538 -22.69 3.27 -19.74
C LYS A 538 -23.38 4.53 -19.26
N GLN A 539 -23.15 5.65 -19.95
CA GLN A 539 -23.71 6.94 -19.56
C GLN A 539 -25.24 6.95 -19.70
N ALA A 540 -25.78 6.37 -20.78
CA ALA A 540 -27.23 6.24 -20.97
C ALA A 540 -27.90 5.40 -19.87
N VAL A 541 -27.32 4.24 -19.52
CA VAL A 541 -27.86 3.38 -18.45
C VAL A 541 -27.78 4.09 -17.09
N MET A 542 -26.67 4.77 -16.80
CA MET A 542 -26.53 5.53 -15.55
C MET A 542 -27.51 6.71 -15.49
N GLU A 543 -27.75 7.41 -16.59
CA GLU A 543 -28.75 8.50 -16.64
C GLU A 543 -30.18 7.99 -16.42
N ALA A 544 -30.54 6.85 -17.03
CA ALA A 544 -31.82 6.20 -16.80
C ALA A 544 -31.97 5.78 -15.32
N PHE A 545 -30.90 5.27 -14.71
CA PHE A 545 -30.89 4.98 -13.27
C PHE A 545 -31.02 6.27 -12.44
N ILE A 546 -30.30 7.36 -12.73
CA ILE A 546 -30.47 8.62 -11.99
C ILE A 546 -31.90 9.16 -12.07
N ARG A 547 -32.58 8.99 -13.20
CA ARG A 547 -33.97 9.43 -13.42
C ARG A 547 -35.03 8.54 -12.76
N GLY A 548 -34.64 7.40 -12.21
CA GLY A 548 -35.57 6.43 -11.61
C GLY A 548 -36.26 5.51 -12.62
N GLU A 549 -35.84 5.50 -13.89
CA GLU A 549 -36.40 4.61 -14.92
C GLU A 549 -35.96 3.16 -14.69
N ILE A 550 -34.77 2.97 -14.11
CA ILE A 550 -34.22 1.67 -13.70
C ILE A 550 -34.33 1.56 -12.18
N HIS A 551 -34.95 0.49 -11.68
CA HIS A 551 -35.12 0.25 -10.25
C HIS A 551 -33.91 -0.48 -9.66
N VAL A 552 -33.36 -1.46 -10.37
CA VAL A 552 -32.21 -2.26 -9.92
C VAL A 552 -31.07 -2.14 -10.92
N LEU A 553 -29.90 -1.69 -10.46
CA LEU A 553 -28.70 -1.60 -11.29
C LEU A 553 -27.73 -2.72 -10.93
N VAL A 554 -27.61 -3.70 -11.82
CA VAL A 554 -26.58 -4.75 -11.74
C VAL A 554 -25.30 -4.20 -12.31
N ALA A 555 -24.20 -4.31 -11.55
CA ALA A 555 -22.93 -3.87 -12.07
C ALA A 555 -21.72 -4.60 -11.50
N THR A 556 -20.61 -4.43 -12.20
CA THR A 556 -19.28 -4.79 -11.70
C THR A 556 -18.69 -3.64 -10.87
N THR A 557 -17.47 -3.80 -10.37
CA THR A 557 -16.68 -2.78 -9.66
C THR A 557 -16.49 -1.45 -10.40
N VAL A 558 -16.96 -1.33 -11.64
CA VAL A 558 -16.97 -0.07 -12.39
C VAL A 558 -17.81 1.02 -11.70
N ILE A 559 -18.78 0.69 -10.83
CA ILE A 559 -19.47 1.69 -9.97
C ILE A 559 -18.61 2.14 -8.77
N GLU A 560 -17.35 1.71 -8.64
CA GLU A 560 -16.41 2.38 -7.72
C GLU A 560 -16.34 3.89 -8.02
N VAL A 561 -16.71 4.35 -9.22
CA VAL A 561 -16.55 5.74 -9.63
C VAL A 561 -17.84 6.58 -9.61
N GLY A 562 -17.91 7.45 -8.61
CA GLY A 562 -18.59 8.75 -8.65
C GLY A 562 -20.09 8.82 -8.41
N VAL A 563 -20.92 8.08 -9.12
CA VAL A 563 -22.33 8.47 -9.29
C VAL A 563 -23.12 8.47 -7.97
N ASP A 564 -23.79 9.60 -7.72
CA ASP A 564 -24.64 9.86 -6.55
C ASP A 564 -26.10 9.75 -6.97
N VAL A 565 -26.83 8.81 -6.37
CA VAL A 565 -28.27 8.63 -6.61
C VAL A 565 -28.97 8.73 -5.25
N PRO A 566 -29.55 9.90 -4.90
CA PRO A 566 -30.16 10.12 -3.58
C PRO A 566 -31.29 9.15 -3.24
N ASN A 567 -31.97 8.61 -4.25
CA ASN A 567 -33.08 7.65 -4.08
C ASN A 567 -32.61 6.19 -3.94
N ALA A 568 -31.32 5.91 -4.11
CA ALA A 568 -30.75 4.59 -3.89
C ALA A 568 -30.56 4.33 -2.39
N SER A 569 -31.33 3.37 -1.85
CA SER A 569 -31.37 3.07 -0.41
C SER A 569 -30.86 1.67 -0.06
N LEU A 570 -30.74 0.77 -1.04
CA LEU A 570 -30.28 -0.60 -0.83
C LEU A 570 -29.03 -0.89 -1.68
N MET A 571 -27.99 -1.38 -1.03
CA MET A 571 -26.76 -1.87 -1.66
C MET A 571 -26.64 -3.37 -1.40
N VAL A 572 -26.54 -4.17 -2.46
CA VAL A 572 -26.28 -5.61 -2.39
C VAL A 572 -24.92 -5.89 -3.01
N ILE A 573 -24.02 -6.53 -2.27
CA ILE A 573 -22.69 -6.90 -2.75
C ILE A 573 -22.60 -8.42 -2.74
N GLU A 574 -22.52 -9.01 -3.92
CA GLU A 574 -22.38 -10.46 -4.13
C GLU A 574 -20.92 -10.89 -3.93
N HIS A 575 -20.69 -12.06 -3.32
CA HIS A 575 -19.35 -12.56 -3.00
C HIS A 575 -18.46 -11.52 -2.29
N ALA A 576 -19.01 -10.86 -1.27
CA ALA A 576 -18.35 -9.80 -0.53
C ALA A 576 -16.99 -10.23 0.07
N GLU A 577 -16.77 -11.54 0.30
CA GLU A 577 -15.50 -12.10 0.75
C GLU A 577 -14.32 -11.86 -0.21
N ARG A 578 -14.61 -11.60 -1.49
CA ARG A 578 -13.59 -11.38 -2.53
C ARG A 578 -13.13 -9.93 -2.62
N PHE A 579 -13.82 -9.01 -1.95
CA PHE A 579 -13.49 -7.58 -2.01
C PHE A 579 -12.51 -7.16 -0.92
N GLY A 580 -11.78 -6.09 -1.20
CA GLY A 580 -11.06 -5.36 -0.17
C GLY A 580 -11.98 -4.58 0.77
N LEU A 581 -11.52 -4.35 2.00
CA LEU A 581 -12.29 -3.60 2.99
C LEU A 581 -12.54 -2.15 2.53
N SER A 582 -11.54 -1.51 1.95
CA SER A 582 -11.65 -0.18 1.35
C SER A 582 -12.67 -0.12 0.20
N GLN A 583 -12.70 -1.14 -0.65
CA GLN A 583 -13.68 -1.24 -1.75
C GLN A 583 -15.10 -1.43 -1.22
N LEU A 584 -15.28 -2.34 -0.25
CA LEU A 584 -16.56 -2.56 0.42
C LEU A 584 -17.08 -1.27 1.08
N HIS A 585 -16.20 -0.48 1.69
CA HIS A 585 -16.54 0.81 2.27
C HIS A 585 -16.95 1.86 1.23
N GLN A 586 -16.21 1.96 0.12
CA GLN A 586 -16.57 2.84 -1.00
C GLN A 586 -17.93 2.47 -1.60
N LEU A 587 -18.18 1.18 -1.82
CA LEU A 587 -19.46 0.66 -2.32
C LEU A 587 -20.59 0.95 -1.33
N ARG A 588 -20.40 0.65 -0.04
CA ARG A 588 -21.36 1.00 1.01
C ARG A 588 -21.71 2.50 0.99
N GLY A 589 -20.71 3.37 0.82
CA GLY A 589 -20.89 4.83 0.75
C GLY A 589 -21.65 5.34 -0.48
N ARG A 590 -22.04 4.48 -1.44
CA ARG A 590 -22.88 4.83 -2.60
C ARG A 590 -24.36 4.95 -2.24
N VAL A 591 -24.80 4.37 -1.12
CA VAL A 591 -26.15 4.53 -0.57
C VAL A 591 -26.12 5.40 0.70
N GLY A 592 -27.29 5.81 1.21
CA GLY A 592 -27.36 6.66 2.41
C GLY A 592 -27.03 8.13 2.16
N ARG A 593 -27.39 8.64 0.98
CA ARG A 593 -27.25 10.06 0.60
C ARG A 593 -28.55 10.86 0.68
N GLY A 594 -29.71 10.18 0.74
CA GLY A 594 -31.01 10.78 1.04
C GLY A 594 -31.38 10.67 2.53
N SER A 595 -32.57 11.15 2.88
CA SER A 595 -33.14 11.05 4.23
C SER A 595 -33.61 9.63 4.61
N ALA A 596 -33.74 8.75 3.62
CA ALA A 596 -34.23 7.39 3.82
C ALA A 596 -33.18 6.50 4.52
N ALA A 597 -33.64 5.65 5.44
CA ALA A 597 -32.79 4.64 6.06
C ALA A 597 -32.23 3.71 4.99
N SER A 598 -30.90 3.60 4.93
CA SER A 598 -30.21 2.83 3.89
C SER A 598 -29.60 1.55 4.47
N VAL A 599 -29.57 0.51 3.65
CA VAL A 599 -29.14 -0.84 4.04
C VAL A 599 -28.07 -1.34 3.07
N CYS A 600 -27.03 -1.96 3.62
CA CYS A 600 -25.98 -2.64 2.86
C CYS A 600 -25.99 -4.13 3.20
N LEU A 601 -26.20 -4.98 2.20
CA LEU A 601 -26.24 -6.43 2.32
C LEU A 601 -24.99 -7.04 1.69
N LEU A 602 -24.17 -7.68 2.51
CA LEU A 602 -22.94 -8.36 2.10
C LEU A 602 -23.23 -9.85 1.98
N LEU A 603 -23.47 -10.31 0.75
CA LEU A 603 -23.66 -11.73 0.44
C LEU A 603 -22.30 -12.42 0.39
N TYR A 604 -22.14 -13.53 1.11
CA TYR A 604 -20.89 -14.28 1.14
C TYR A 604 -21.10 -15.78 0.90
N GLN A 605 -20.08 -16.45 0.36
CA GLN A 605 -20.08 -17.91 0.19
C GLN A 605 -19.22 -18.60 1.26
N ALA A 606 -19.81 -19.57 1.97
CA ALA A 606 -19.09 -20.40 2.92
C ALA A 606 -18.34 -21.57 2.21
N PRO A 607 -17.19 -22.05 2.76
CA PRO A 607 -16.53 -21.63 4.00
C PRO A 607 -15.66 -20.37 3.83
N LEU A 608 -15.67 -19.49 4.83
CA LEU A 608 -14.84 -18.29 4.86
C LEU A 608 -13.46 -18.54 5.49
N GLY A 609 -12.40 -18.06 4.84
CA GLY A 609 -11.09 -17.92 5.47
C GLY A 609 -11.09 -16.90 6.61
N GLN A 610 -10.11 -16.99 7.52
CA GLN A 610 -10.01 -16.12 8.70
C GLN A 610 -9.98 -14.62 8.33
N ILE A 611 -9.19 -14.26 7.33
CA ILE A 611 -9.05 -12.88 6.82
C ILE A 611 -10.39 -12.36 6.26
N ALA A 612 -11.06 -13.14 5.40
CA ALA A 612 -12.34 -12.76 4.82
C ALA A 612 -13.41 -12.54 5.90
N ARG A 613 -13.42 -13.42 6.92
CA ARG A 613 -14.32 -13.29 8.07
C ARG A 613 -14.06 -12.00 8.85
N GLN A 614 -12.80 -11.67 9.14
CA GLN A 614 -12.43 -10.43 9.82
C GLN A 614 -12.85 -9.17 9.03
N ARG A 615 -12.68 -9.18 7.70
CA ARG A 615 -13.10 -8.08 6.82
C ARG A 615 -14.62 -7.85 6.87
N LEU A 616 -15.40 -8.92 6.68
CA LEU A 616 -16.86 -8.84 6.69
C LEU A 616 -17.41 -8.44 8.07
N MET A 617 -16.79 -8.90 9.16
CA MET A 617 -17.17 -8.46 10.52
C MET A 617 -16.87 -6.99 10.74
N THR A 618 -15.69 -6.51 10.32
CA THR A 618 -15.32 -5.10 10.42
C THR A 618 -16.32 -4.19 9.72
N MET A 619 -16.76 -4.54 8.50
CA MET A 619 -17.77 -3.77 7.76
C MET A 619 -19.14 -3.70 8.45
N ARG A 620 -19.46 -4.70 9.28
CA ARG A 620 -20.70 -4.76 10.08
C ARG A 620 -20.59 -3.96 11.37
N GLU A 621 -19.44 -3.98 12.02
CA GLU A 621 -19.23 -3.38 13.35
C GLU A 621 -19.08 -1.87 13.32
N THR A 622 -18.46 -1.31 12.28
CA THR A 622 -18.17 0.12 12.20
C THR A 622 -18.61 0.73 10.88
N THR A 623 -19.17 1.94 10.97
CA THR A 623 -19.43 2.80 9.81
C THR A 623 -18.33 3.83 9.56
N ASP A 624 -17.40 3.99 10.50
CA ASP A 624 -16.33 4.96 10.42
C ASP A 624 -15.24 4.51 9.44
N GLY A 625 -15.07 5.27 8.35
CA GLY A 625 -14.05 5.02 7.34
C GLY A 625 -12.61 5.03 7.87
N PHE A 626 -12.30 5.79 8.93
CA PHE A 626 -10.97 5.82 9.53
C PHE A 626 -10.66 4.52 10.29
N GLU A 627 -11.62 4.04 11.08
CA GLU A 627 -11.51 2.76 11.78
C GLU A 627 -11.42 1.58 10.82
N ILE A 628 -12.19 1.62 9.74
CA ILE A 628 -12.12 0.66 8.64
C ILE A 628 -10.72 0.66 8.02
N ALA A 629 -10.19 1.83 7.65
CA ALA A 629 -8.86 1.91 7.06
C ALA A 629 -7.75 1.42 8.00
N ARG A 630 -7.86 1.67 9.31
CA ARG A 630 -6.96 1.11 10.32
C ARG A 630 -7.00 -0.41 10.34
N ARG A 631 -8.19 -1.01 10.39
CA ARG A 631 -8.31 -2.48 10.39
C ARG A 631 -7.92 -3.11 9.05
N ASP A 632 -8.15 -2.43 7.91
CA ASP A 632 -7.66 -2.92 6.60
C ASP A 632 -6.13 -2.96 6.58
N LEU A 633 -5.48 -1.96 7.16
CA LEU A 633 -4.03 -1.94 7.34
C LEU A 633 -3.56 -3.10 8.20
N ASP A 634 -4.17 -3.32 9.35
CA ASP A 634 -3.79 -4.41 10.26
C ASP A 634 -3.92 -5.79 9.58
N ILE A 635 -4.92 -5.94 8.70
CA ILE A 635 -5.19 -7.19 7.97
C ILE A 635 -4.23 -7.39 6.78
N ARG A 636 -3.92 -6.34 6.01
CA ARG A 636 -3.11 -6.43 4.77
C ARG A 636 -1.62 -6.18 4.98
N GLY A 637 -1.27 -5.46 6.04
CA GLY A 637 0.03 -4.82 6.20
C GLY A 637 0.22 -3.60 5.30
N PRO A 638 1.14 -2.68 5.66
CA PRO A 638 1.33 -1.39 4.97
C PRO A 638 1.76 -1.52 3.50
N GLY A 639 2.47 -2.60 3.13
CA GLY A 639 3.03 -2.76 1.79
C GLY A 639 2.00 -2.95 0.67
N GLU A 640 0.89 -3.64 0.93
CA GLU A 640 -0.13 -3.90 -0.08
C GLU A 640 -1.05 -2.69 -0.29
N PHE A 641 -1.35 -1.93 0.76
CA PHE A 641 -2.23 -0.76 0.74
C PHE A 641 -1.70 0.38 -0.16
N LEU A 642 -0.38 0.49 -0.28
CA LEU A 642 0.29 1.60 -0.96
C LEU A 642 0.73 1.27 -2.40
N GLY A 643 0.37 0.10 -2.94
CA GLY A 643 0.73 -0.27 -4.30
C GLY A 643 2.25 -0.40 -4.53
N SER A 644 3.01 -0.67 -3.46
CA SER A 644 4.49 -0.64 -3.40
C SER A 644 5.21 -1.53 -4.41
N ARG A 645 4.53 -2.50 -5.04
CA ARG A 645 5.07 -3.26 -6.19
C ARG A 645 5.25 -2.41 -7.45
N GLN A 646 4.57 -1.27 -7.58
CA GLN A 646 4.59 -0.42 -8.77
C GLN A 646 5.37 0.89 -8.61
N SER A 647 5.46 1.45 -7.40
CA SER A 647 6.05 2.80 -7.17
C SER A 647 7.54 2.81 -6.82
N GLY A 648 8.13 1.68 -6.41
CA GLY A 648 9.55 1.62 -6.04
C GLY A 648 9.93 2.44 -4.80
N GLU A 649 8.95 2.93 -4.03
CA GLU A 649 9.18 3.60 -2.76
C GLU A 649 9.85 2.64 -1.76
N ALA A 650 10.86 3.14 -1.05
CA ALA A 650 11.59 2.35 -0.07
C ALA A 650 10.67 2.03 1.11
N MET A 651 10.12 0.82 1.10
CA MET A 651 9.43 0.24 2.26
C MET A 651 10.37 0.24 3.46
N LEU A 652 9.85 0.61 4.63
CA LEU A 652 10.48 0.34 5.91
C LEU A 652 10.80 -1.17 5.97
N ARG A 653 12.07 -1.51 6.15
CA ARG A 653 12.60 -2.88 6.23
C ARG A 653 12.38 -3.46 7.62
N PHE A 654 12.43 -2.62 8.65
CA PHE A 654 12.48 -3.04 10.05
C PHE A 654 11.33 -2.49 10.89
N ALA A 655 11.01 -1.21 10.72
CA ALA A 655 9.96 -0.55 11.50
C ALA A 655 8.56 -0.92 10.99
N ASP A 656 7.66 -1.20 11.93
CA ASP A 656 6.24 -1.39 11.69
C ASP A 656 5.47 -0.21 12.27
N LEU A 657 4.83 0.58 11.41
CA LEU A 657 4.11 1.79 11.82
C LEU A 657 2.89 1.53 12.71
N SER A 658 2.39 0.30 12.74
CA SER A 658 1.28 -0.09 13.62
C SER A 658 1.74 -0.25 15.08
N THR A 659 2.93 -0.83 15.30
CA THR A 659 3.46 -1.12 16.64
C THR A 659 4.47 -0.07 17.11
N ASP A 660 5.18 0.57 16.18
CA ASP A 660 6.32 1.45 16.46
C ASP A 660 5.96 2.95 16.38
N GLN A 661 4.67 3.30 16.50
CA GLN A 661 4.20 4.70 16.40
C GLN A 661 4.96 5.66 17.35
N TRP A 662 5.27 5.19 18.56
CA TRP A 662 6.02 5.92 19.57
C TRP A 662 7.46 6.25 19.13
N LEU A 663 8.06 5.49 18.21
CA LEU A 663 9.36 5.80 17.61
C LEU A 663 9.27 6.89 16.54
N VAL A 664 8.15 6.93 15.80
CA VAL A 664 7.93 7.90 14.71
C VAL A 664 7.95 9.34 15.23
N GLU A 665 7.28 9.59 16.35
CA GLU A 665 7.22 10.92 16.97
C GLU A 665 8.61 11.43 17.36
N GLN A 666 9.43 10.54 17.93
CA GLN A 666 10.79 10.85 18.35
C GLN A 666 11.72 11.07 17.16
N ALA A 667 11.65 10.20 16.14
CA ALA A 667 12.40 10.35 14.90
C ALA A 667 12.04 11.67 14.19
N SER A 668 10.76 12.04 14.16
CA SER A 668 10.29 13.30 13.56
C SER A 668 10.81 14.53 14.32
N SER A 669 10.78 14.48 15.65
CA SER A 669 11.31 15.56 16.50
C SER A 669 12.82 15.76 16.30
N LEU A 670 13.59 14.67 16.30
CA LEU A 670 15.04 14.74 16.04
C LEU A 670 15.34 15.24 14.61
N ALA A 671 14.63 14.72 13.61
CA ALA A 671 14.77 15.19 12.23
C ALA A 671 14.49 16.69 12.09
N GLN A 672 13.48 17.20 12.81
CA GLN A 672 13.17 18.63 12.82
C GLN A 672 14.31 19.44 13.45
N ASN A 673 14.82 19.00 14.59
CA ASN A 673 15.92 19.68 15.29
C ASN A 673 17.18 19.75 14.41
N LEU A 674 17.54 18.64 13.76
CA LEU A 674 18.68 18.54 12.85
C LEU A 674 18.58 19.48 11.65
N LEU A 675 17.37 19.68 11.12
CA LEU A 675 17.16 20.50 9.93
C LEU A 675 16.90 21.99 10.25
N GLN A 676 16.35 22.33 11.42
CA GLN A 676 16.13 23.71 11.82
C GLN A 676 17.41 24.42 12.27
N HIS A 677 18.32 23.70 12.94
CA HIS A 677 19.61 24.22 13.38
C HIS A 677 20.72 23.79 12.40
N THR A 678 20.79 24.45 11.25
CA THR A 678 21.73 24.12 10.17
C THR A 678 23.17 24.49 10.53
N THR A 679 23.81 23.69 11.38
CA THR A 679 25.26 23.73 11.62
C THR A 679 25.98 22.79 10.62
N PRO A 680 27.28 23.02 10.32
CA PRO A 680 28.05 22.10 9.49
C PRO A 680 27.99 20.65 9.99
N GLU A 681 28.00 20.47 11.31
CA GLU A 681 27.92 19.16 11.97
C GLU A 681 26.56 18.48 11.77
N ASN A 682 25.46 19.21 11.92
CA ASN A 682 24.11 18.67 11.69
C ASN A 682 23.90 18.33 10.20
N SER A 683 24.39 19.15 9.28
CA SER A 683 24.33 18.87 7.84
C SER A 683 25.11 17.62 7.46
N ALA A 684 26.31 17.45 8.03
CA ALA A 684 27.11 16.23 7.86
C ALA A 684 26.40 14.99 8.43
N THR A 685 25.79 15.12 9.62
CA THR A 685 24.99 14.07 10.26
C THR A 685 23.83 13.62 9.36
N VAL A 686 23.03 14.56 8.86
CA VAL A 686 21.89 14.28 7.98
C VAL A 686 22.35 13.58 6.70
N THR A 687 23.42 14.08 6.07
CA THR A 687 23.96 13.51 4.83
C THR A 687 24.47 12.08 5.05
N ALA A 688 25.24 11.86 6.11
CA ALA A 688 25.78 10.54 6.44
C ALA A 688 24.67 9.54 6.80
N HIS A 689 23.66 9.98 7.55
CA HIS A 689 22.54 9.13 7.95
C HIS A 689 21.67 8.71 6.75
N LEU A 690 21.33 9.66 5.87
CA LEU A 690 20.59 9.37 4.64
C LEU A 690 21.38 8.47 3.69
N ALA A 691 22.69 8.68 3.56
CA ALA A 691 23.56 7.84 2.74
C ALA A 691 23.55 6.37 3.22
N ARG A 692 23.60 6.14 4.54
CA ARG A 692 23.55 4.79 5.14
C ARG A 692 22.23 4.07 4.87
N TRP A 693 21.10 4.76 5.04
CA TRP A 693 19.79 4.12 5.11
C TRP A 693 19.01 4.14 3.79
N LEU A 694 19.23 5.16 2.95
CA LEU A 694 18.52 5.33 1.67
C LEU A 694 19.43 5.13 0.45
N GLY A 695 20.75 5.08 0.60
CA GLY A 695 21.68 4.56 -0.41
C GLY A 695 21.49 5.10 -1.84
N GLY A 696 21.45 6.43 -2.00
CA GLY A 696 21.27 7.09 -3.31
C GLY A 696 19.86 6.98 -3.91
N ARG A 697 18.90 6.36 -3.21
CA ARG A 697 17.47 6.36 -3.60
C ARG A 697 16.77 7.69 -3.27
N GLU A 698 17.51 8.73 -2.87
CA GLU A 698 16.97 10.09 -2.68
C GLU A 698 16.28 10.59 -3.95
N ASP A 699 16.75 10.19 -5.14
CA ASP A 699 16.14 10.59 -6.42
C ASP A 699 14.75 9.96 -6.65
N PHE A 700 14.39 8.87 -5.96
CA PHE A 700 13.03 8.32 -5.96
C PHE A 700 12.07 9.12 -5.06
N LEU A 701 12.60 9.89 -4.10
CA LEU A 701 11.83 10.75 -3.19
C LEU A 701 11.78 12.22 -3.63
N LYS A 702 12.51 12.59 -4.69
CA LYS A 702 12.47 13.93 -5.31
C LYS A 702 11.24 14.17 -6.20
N VAL A 703 10.30 13.23 -6.23
CA VAL A 703 9.24 13.17 -7.25
C VAL A 703 8.02 14.01 -6.87
#